data_AF-A0A2T2TKH8-F1
#
_entry.id   AF-A0A2T2TKH8-F1
#
_cell.length_a   1.000
_cell.length_b   1.000
_cell.length_c   1.000
_cell.angle_alpha   90.00
_cell.angle_beta   90.00
_cell.angle_gamma   90.00
#
_symmetry.space_group_name_H-M   'P 1'
#
loop_
_entity.id
_entity.type
_entity.pdbx_description
1 polymer ?
#
loop_
_entity_poly.entity_id
_entity_poly.type
_entity_poly.pdbx_seq_one_letter_code
_entity_poly.pdbx_strand_id
1 'polypeptide(L)'
;MERLLTTLLLLLSPAAAAFGQSATDAWSIKDVLNQKGLRSVSIAPEGERVLWVKTTPDFEKDHTTSDLHLTYLDDPHGAEEPQTVRLTRTGDNRSPAWSPGGESIAFVSERSVPGAESGEEAGSGNAQVWLQDPRGGAPRPLTRPKNGFENGVEEFAWLSDERLAVVAREKTTRYEEQSAETDDDALVVEDTTEFYPRRLFAVEAETGEVERLTTGDGHVEDFAAAPSGRYLVYSVRFSPITADARNQPQQYLLDLRTGEREEIFSKQYVDPSNFKWTLSGDGFYATDSRASDPEHEGAGITELHYFDADAREHEKVPLGWDKGLGYGGYAITEGGVHVQLANGPRMKPRFLRKGDGMTWTRAPVDERRLRHSTSVDVGPGGETIVFDYSRPDSIPRYYVARYRRGQVSGGEELVELNGYLQEKPMPKAEVVRWEGARNDTVNGILYYPLVTVIHGGPSGVDLDAWRLGWTVFAPLWAQRGAFVFRPNYHGSSNHGLDFVESIKGRYYELEIPDIVKGIDHLAAEGKVDRDSLGVMGWSNGAILTNQLTTEHPEMFEAAAPGAGDVNWISDYGNCSFGVRFDNSYFGGAPWNNIETYIDKSPLFEMDKVRTPTLIQFGDSDKTVPTEQGWQHYRALQQIGKAPVRFILYPDEGHGLGRLSHQRRKMEEDLAWMDTYLFGETSMTERVADRRLPDDAPLARLERTKAIARTDGGPYGERVGGVLAPETVPFGDTLSAGRFEVTRAQWQAFDDDYDAPPGTENYPVTGRSFAEAQDYVAWLREQTGRPYRLLTKNEHRTLAESASGDDENDLSYWTDYAPTPGEREALKARLSTVAPDRLLMPVGSRPPGYADREGAPLVFDLGGNAAEWTLQDDGSGGTVTGASTVTLADEKAATPLDTPPPAFTGLRVAVE
;
A
#
# COMPACT_ATOMS: atom_id res chain seq x y z
N MET A 1 -37.77 -68.21 -19.62
CA MET A 1 -38.24 -66.83 -19.38
C MET A 1 -37.41 -66.27 -18.23
N GLU A 2 -36.90 -65.03 -18.27
CA GLU A 2 -36.87 -64.07 -19.37
C GLU A 2 -35.71 -63.06 -19.23
N ARG A 3 -35.18 -62.62 -20.38
CA ARG A 3 -34.51 -61.34 -20.70
C ARG A 3 -33.32 -60.83 -19.85
N LEU A 4 -32.26 -60.48 -20.57
CA LEU A 4 -31.19 -59.56 -20.17
C LEU A 4 -31.74 -58.12 -20.03
N LEU A 5 -31.02 -57.23 -19.34
CA LEU A 5 -30.26 -56.20 -20.07
C LEU A 5 -29.09 -55.60 -19.25
N THR A 6 -28.09 -55.12 -19.97
CA THR A 6 -26.86 -54.49 -19.44
C THR A 6 -27.09 -52.98 -19.25
N THR A 7 -26.43 -52.35 -18.27
CA THR A 7 -26.23 -50.89 -18.25
C THR A 7 -24.80 -50.60 -17.78
N LEU A 8 -24.16 -49.62 -18.43
CA LEU A 8 -22.76 -49.27 -18.23
C LEU A 8 -22.60 -48.38 -16.99
N LEU A 9 -21.60 -48.62 -16.14
CA LEU A 9 -21.09 -47.57 -15.25
C LEU A 9 -20.03 -46.76 -16.01
N LEU A 10 -20.34 -45.49 -16.25
CA LEU A 10 -19.38 -44.50 -16.71
C LEU A 10 -18.87 -43.73 -15.47
N LEU A 11 -17.58 -43.91 -15.16
CA LEU A 11 -16.90 -43.13 -14.13
C LEU A 11 -16.65 -41.72 -14.68
N LEU A 12 -17.43 -40.75 -14.21
CA LEU A 12 -17.17 -39.33 -14.42
C LEU A 12 -16.28 -38.82 -13.28
N SER A 13 -14.97 -38.78 -13.51
CA SER A 13 -14.09 -37.95 -12.69
C SER A 13 -14.45 -36.46 -12.91
N PRO A 14 -14.53 -35.63 -11.85
CA PRO A 14 -14.63 -34.19 -12.02
C PRO A 14 -13.28 -33.68 -12.55
N ALA A 15 -13.20 -33.42 -13.85
CA ALA A 15 -12.08 -32.67 -14.41
C ALA A 15 -12.18 -31.23 -13.87
N ALA A 16 -11.21 -30.82 -13.05
CA ALA A 16 -11.12 -29.46 -12.58
C ALA A 16 -10.88 -28.54 -13.79
N ALA A 17 -11.86 -27.69 -14.10
CA ALA A 17 -11.74 -26.68 -15.14
C ALA A 17 -10.84 -25.54 -14.63
N ALA A 18 -9.53 -25.75 -14.69
CA ALA A 18 -8.56 -24.67 -14.56
C ALA A 18 -8.79 -23.68 -15.71
N PHE A 19 -9.43 -22.55 -15.41
CA PHE A 19 -9.47 -21.43 -16.33
C PHE A 19 -8.04 -20.93 -16.49
N GLY A 20 -7.52 -20.97 -17.72
CA GLY A 20 -6.20 -20.44 -18.04
C GLY A 20 -6.19 -18.94 -17.86
N GLN A 21 -5.73 -18.49 -16.69
CA GLN A 21 -5.49 -17.09 -16.41
C GLN A 21 -4.24 -16.63 -17.17
N SER A 22 -4.31 -15.49 -17.85
CA SER A 22 -3.15 -14.91 -18.51
C SER A 22 -2.13 -14.43 -17.48
N ALA A 23 -0.85 -14.41 -17.85
CA ALA A 23 0.20 -13.85 -16.99
C ALA A 23 0.08 -12.32 -16.83
N THR A 24 -0.72 -11.66 -17.67
CA THR A 24 -1.06 -10.22 -17.63
C THR A 24 -2.05 -9.90 -16.49
N ASP A 25 -3.01 -10.79 -16.21
CA ASP A 25 -4.06 -10.57 -15.21
C ASP A 25 -3.58 -10.75 -13.76
N ALA A 26 -2.52 -11.53 -13.53
CA ALA A 26 -2.04 -11.90 -12.19
C ALA A 26 -1.72 -10.69 -11.28
N TRP A 27 -1.90 -10.84 -9.96
CA TRP A 27 -1.51 -9.83 -8.99
C TRP A 27 0.00 -9.87 -8.71
N SER A 28 0.58 -8.70 -8.42
CA SER A 28 1.97 -8.55 -8.00
C SER A 28 2.11 -7.73 -6.72
N ILE A 29 3.27 -7.81 -6.06
CA ILE A 29 3.62 -6.91 -4.94
C ILE A 29 3.57 -5.44 -5.40
N LYS A 30 3.96 -5.16 -6.66
CA LYS A 30 3.90 -3.81 -7.24
C LYS A 30 2.47 -3.28 -7.33
N ASP A 31 1.47 -4.12 -7.63
CA ASP A 31 0.07 -3.70 -7.68
C ASP A 31 -0.45 -3.24 -6.31
N VAL A 32 -0.03 -3.94 -5.25
CA VAL A 32 -0.34 -3.60 -3.85
C VAL A 32 0.33 -2.29 -3.43
N LEU A 33 1.62 -2.11 -3.75
CA LEU A 33 2.41 -0.96 -3.32
C LEU A 33 2.19 0.30 -4.17
N ASN A 34 1.69 0.20 -5.39
CA ASN A 34 1.44 1.33 -6.32
C ASN A 34 0.08 2.03 -6.09
N GLN A 35 -0.67 1.64 -5.06
CA GLN A 35 -1.97 2.23 -4.73
C GLN A 35 -1.86 3.72 -4.38
N LYS A 36 -2.67 4.54 -5.05
CA LYS A 36 -2.90 5.95 -4.71
C LYS A 36 -4.10 6.09 -3.77
N GLY A 37 -3.97 6.91 -2.74
CA GLY A 37 -5.04 7.21 -1.78
C GLY A 37 -5.58 8.63 -1.93
N LEU A 38 -6.78 8.84 -1.39
CA LEU A 38 -7.37 10.16 -1.12
C LEU A 38 -7.56 10.29 0.40
N ARG A 39 -7.12 11.41 0.97
CA ARG A 39 -7.23 11.72 2.41
C ARG A 39 -7.41 13.21 2.66
N SER A 40 -7.74 13.57 3.90
CA SER A 40 -7.81 14.97 4.37
C SER A 40 -8.67 15.86 3.46
N VAL A 41 -9.95 15.53 3.35
CA VAL A 41 -10.93 16.29 2.58
C VAL A 41 -11.29 17.59 3.32
N SER A 42 -11.36 18.69 2.60
CA SER A 42 -11.81 19.99 3.10
C SER A 42 -12.78 20.59 2.07
N ILE A 43 -14.07 20.61 2.41
CA ILE A 43 -15.12 21.20 1.56
C ILE A 43 -15.17 22.70 1.86
N ALA A 44 -15.15 23.52 0.81
CA ALA A 44 -15.10 24.97 0.92
C ALA A 44 -16.37 25.56 1.57
N PRO A 45 -16.32 26.79 2.12
CA PRO A 45 -17.46 27.42 2.80
C PRO A 45 -18.75 27.48 1.96
N GLU A 46 -18.64 27.70 0.66
CA GLU A 46 -19.79 27.73 -0.27
C GLU A 46 -20.28 26.33 -0.71
N GLY A 47 -19.50 25.27 -0.47
CA GLY A 47 -19.88 23.88 -0.73
C GLY A 47 -19.68 23.38 -2.17
N GLU A 48 -19.26 24.24 -3.10
CA GLU A 48 -19.09 23.94 -4.54
C GLU A 48 -17.65 23.56 -4.93
N ARG A 49 -16.69 23.68 -4.00
CA ARG A 49 -15.29 23.26 -4.16
C ARG A 49 -14.87 22.24 -3.09
N VAL A 50 -14.15 21.21 -3.51
CA VAL A 50 -13.64 20.13 -2.65
C VAL A 50 -12.11 20.05 -2.77
N LEU A 51 -11.42 20.34 -1.68
CA LEU A 51 -9.97 20.22 -1.56
C LEU A 51 -9.60 18.90 -0.89
N TRP A 52 -8.57 18.21 -1.37
CA TRP A 52 -8.15 16.91 -0.83
C TRP A 52 -6.67 16.61 -1.09
N VAL A 53 -6.09 15.69 -0.32
CA VAL A 53 -4.71 15.22 -0.48
C VAL A 53 -4.70 13.89 -1.21
N LYS A 54 -3.97 13.82 -2.33
CA LYS A 54 -3.64 12.58 -3.03
C LYS A 54 -2.32 12.04 -2.49
N THR A 55 -2.29 10.78 -2.08
CA THR A 55 -1.02 10.06 -1.84
C THR A 55 -0.61 9.32 -3.10
N THR A 56 0.69 9.32 -3.43
CA THR A 56 1.25 8.59 -4.58
C THR A 56 2.59 7.95 -4.21
N PRO A 57 2.70 6.61 -4.27
CA PRO A 57 3.95 5.88 -4.11
C PRO A 57 5.01 6.35 -5.12
N ASP A 58 6.21 6.64 -4.63
CA ASP A 58 7.35 7.10 -5.39
C ASP A 58 8.53 6.13 -5.15
N PHE A 59 8.68 5.19 -6.08
CA PHE A 59 9.69 4.13 -5.99
C PHE A 59 11.12 4.62 -6.26
N GLU A 60 11.31 5.83 -6.81
CA GLU A 60 12.64 6.42 -7.02
C GLU A 60 13.16 7.06 -5.73
N LYS A 61 12.27 7.71 -4.95
CA LYS A 61 12.58 8.28 -3.63
C LYS A 61 12.32 7.32 -2.46
N ASP A 62 11.89 6.09 -2.76
CA ASP A 62 11.56 5.02 -1.81
C ASP A 62 10.48 5.34 -0.75
N HIS A 63 9.53 6.25 -1.04
CA HIS A 63 8.49 6.65 -0.08
C HIS A 63 7.15 7.01 -0.74
N THR A 64 6.12 7.30 0.05
CA THR A 64 4.82 7.75 -0.46
C THR A 64 4.70 9.27 -0.41
N THR A 65 4.64 9.91 -1.58
CA THR A 65 4.50 11.37 -1.71
C THR A 65 3.07 11.86 -1.51
N SER A 66 2.87 13.15 -1.19
CA SER A 66 1.53 13.76 -0.98
C SER A 66 1.32 15.10 -1.70
N ASP A 67 0.20 15.25 -2.41
CA ASP A 67 -0.14 16.45 -3.19
C ASP A 67 -1.60 16.91 -3.08
N LEU A 68 -1.80 18.22 -3.02
CA LEU A 68 -3.11 18.87 -2.99
C LEU A 68 -3.79 18.83 -4.36
N HIS A 69 -5.06 18.44 -4.36
CA HIS A 69 -5.95 18.43 -5.50
C HIS A 69 -7.24 19.19 -5.13
N LEU A 70 -7.77 19.94 -6.09
CA LEU A 70 -8.96 20.77 -5.94
C LEU A 70 -9.97 20.40 -7.01
N THR A 71 -11.14 19.93 -6.59
CA THR A 71 -12.25 19.55 -7.48
C THR A 71 -13.35 20.61 -7.41
N TYR A 72 -13.76 21.11 -8.56
CA TYR A 72 -14.90 22.02 -8.75
C TYR A 72 -16.14 21.20 -9.10
N LEU A 73 -17.26 21.43 -8.41
CA LEU A 73 -18.50 20.64 -8.58
C LEU A 73 -19.44 21.24 -9.63
N ASP A 74 -19.62 22.56 -9.61
CA ASP A 74 -20.35 23.32 -10.62
C ASP A 74 -19.32 24.13 -11.44
N ASP A 75 -18.94 23.66 -12.64
CA ASP A 75 -17.92 24.30 -13.47
C ASP A 75 -18.45 25.58 -14.16
N PRO A 76 -17.89 26.78 -13.90
CA PRO A 76 -18.30 28.01 -14.58
C PRO A 76 -17.97 28.05 -16.08
N HIS A 77 -17.22 27.08 -16.61
CA HIS A 77 -16.96 26.91 -18.04
C HIS A 77 -17.90 25.93 -18.74
N GLY A 78 -18.78 25.23 -18.01
CA GLY A 78 -19.90 24.45 -18.55
C GLY A 78 -19.63 22.97 -18.82
N ALA A 79 -18.66 22.34 -18.14
CA ALA A 79 -18.60 20.89 -18.05
C ALA A 79 -19.83 20.31 -17.29
N GLU A 80 -20.30 19.12 -17.69
CA GLU A 80 -21.39 18.40 -17.00
C GLU A 80 -20.88 17.48 -15.87
N GLU A 81 -19.56 17.41 -15.64
CA GLU A 81 -18.90 16.52 -14.66
C GLU A 81 -17.83 17.28 -13.83
N PRO A 82 -17.57 16.91 -12.56
CA PRO A 82 -16.63 17.62 -11.69
C PRO A 82 -15.18 17.70 -12.21
N GLN A 83 -14.59 18.90 -12.16
CA GLN A 83 -13.26 19.16 -12.73
C GLN A 83 -12.18 19.23 -11.64
N THR A 84 -11.18 18.34 -11.72
CA THR A 84 -10.10 18.23 -10.72
C THR A 84 -8.77 18.81 -11.22
N VAL A 85 -8.21 19.76 -10.46
CA VAL A 85 -6.90 20.39 -10.71
C VAL A 85 -5.89 20.00 -9.62
N ARG A 86 -4.70 19.53 -10.02
CA ARG A 86 -3.56 19.30 -9.11
C ARG A 86 -2.86 20.63 -8.80
N LEU A 87 -2.94 21.09 -7.56
CA LEU A 87 -2.38 22.37 -7.11
C LEU A 87 -0.87 22.27 -6.83
N THR A 88 -0.42 21.23 -6.12
CA THR A 88 1.00 21.02 -5.76
C THR A 88 1.64 19.88 -6.55
N ARG A 89 2.98 19.84 -6.59
CA ARG A 89 3.75 18.75 -7.22
C ARG A 89 4.94 18.23 -6.40
N THR A 90 5.22 18.81 -5.23
CA THR A 90 6.44 18.59 -4.42
C THR A 90 6.19 18.99 -2.96
N GLY A 91 6.99 18.46 -2.03
CA GLY A 91 7.04 18.91 -0.63
C GLY A 91 5.92 18.38 0.26
N ASP A 92 5.39 17.21 -0.07
CA ASP A 92 4.67 16.30 0.81
C ASP A 92 3.62 16.96 1.71
N ASN A 93 2.65 17.48 0.97
CA ASN A 93 1.65 18.45 1.40
C ASN A 93 0.57 17.75 2.23
N ARG A 94 0.32 18.23 3.45
CA ARG A 94 -0.64 17.65 4.42
C ARG A 94 -1.51 18.72 5.09
N SER A 95 -2.59 18.26 5.74
CA SER A 95 -3.54 19.07 6.51
C SER A 95 -4.05 20.33 5.78
N PRO A 96 -4.57 20.23 4.54
CA PRO A 96 -5.09 21.40 3.83
C PRO A 96 -6.41 21.91 4.41
N ALA A 97 -6.56 23.23 4.54
CA ALA A 97 -7.79 23.87 5.01
C ALA A 97 -8.05 25.21 4.33
N TRP A 98 -9.32 25.44 3.97
CA TRP A 98 -9.83 26.71 3.46
C TRP A 98 -9.82 27.81 4.54
N SER A 99 -9.56 29.05 4.11
CA SER A 99 -9.84 30.23 4.92
C SER A 99 -11.36 30.40 5.14
N PRO A 100 -11.83 31.10 6.19
CA PRO A 100 -13.26 31.18 6.52
C PRO A 100 -14.16 31.74 5.40
N GLY A 101 -13.66 32.67 4.59
CA GLY A 101 -14.33 33.20 3.39
C GLY A 101 -14.08 32.38 2.11
N GLY A 102 -13.21 31.37 2.14
CA GLY A 102 -12.93 30.48 1.00
C GLY A 102 -12.06 31.09 -0.10
N GLU A 103 -11.40 32.21 0.17
CA GLU A 103 -10.52 32.92 -0.78
C GLU A 103 -9.10 32.33 -0.81
N SER A 104 -8.61 31.77 0.29
CA SER A 104 -7.26 31.18 0.42
C SER A 104 -7.29 29.72 0.89
N ILE A 105 -6.24 28.99 0.55
CA ILE A 105 -5.96 27.63 1.05
C ILE A 105 -4.66 27.70 1.87
N ALA A 106 -4.68 27.15 3.09
CA ALA A 106 -3.48 26.87 3.88
C ALA A 106 -3.21 25.36 3.94
N PHE A 107 -1.94 24.98 4.10
CA PHE A 107 -1.49 23.58 4.24
C PHE A 107 -0.08 23.51 4.85
N VAL A 108 0.27 22.37 5.45
CA VAL A 108 1.65 22.08 5.91
C VAL A 108 2.43 21.40 4.79
N SER A 109 3.69 21.79 4.58
CA SER A 109 4.56 21.23 3.53
C SER A 109 6.04 21.30 3.90
N GLU A 110 6.76 20.24 3.56
CA GLU A 110 8.21 20.05 3.76
C GLU A 110 9.03 20.58 2.56
N ARG A 111 8.42 21.41 1.72
CA ARG A 111 9.13 22.11 0.63
C ARG A 111 10.15 23.10 1.21
N SER A 112 11.36 23.12 0.65
CA SER A 112 12.38 24.13 0.97
C SER A 112 11.87 25.56 0.75
N VAL A 113 12.20 26.47 1.67
CA VAL A 113 11.78 27.88 1.62
C VAL A 113 12.67 28.67 0.64
N PRO A 114 12.12 29.37 -0.38
CA PRO A 114 12.92 30.15 -1.30
C PRO A 114 13.65 31.31 -0.60
N GLY A 115 14.96 31.38 -0.80
CA GLY A 115 15.85 32.38 -0.20
C GLY A 115 16.38 32.02 1.20
N ALA A 116 16.22 30.77 1.63
CA ALA A 116 16.94 30.19 2.76
C ALA A 116 18.44 30.01 2.42
N GLU A 117 19.33 30.11 3.41
CA GLU A 117 20.77 29.86 3.21
C GLU A 117 21.08 28.35 3.22
N SER A 118 22.23 27.95 2.64
CA SER A 118 22.58 26.54 2.34
C SER A 118 23.02 25.71 3.56
N GLY A 119 22.32 25.87 4.67
CA GLY A 119 22.25 24.97 5.82
C GLY A 119 20.82 24.75 6.33
N GLU A 120 19.83 25.50 5.83
CA GLU A 120 18.40 25.33 6.07
C GLU A 120 17.81 24.21 5.18
N GLU A 121 18.44 23.03 5.15
CA GLU A 121 17.98 21.92 4.31
C GLU A 121 16.68 21.29 4.83
N ALA A 122 15.89 20.70 3.91
CA ALA A 122 14.59 20.14 4.22
C ALA A 122 14.70 18.69 4.75
N GLY A 123 15.01 18.55 6.03
CA GLY A 123 14.87 17.29 6.77
C GLY A 123 13.47 17.12 7.39
N SER A 124 13.16 15.90 7.84
CA SER A 124 11.92 15.56 8.56
C SER A 124 11.87 16.28 9.92
N GLY A 125 11.29 17.48 9.91
CA GLY A 125 11.24 18.41 11.03
C GLY A 125 11.01 19.86 10.57
N ASN A 126 11.51 20.22 9.39
CA ASN A 126 11.53 21.62 8.92
C ASN A 126 10.26 22.06 8.16
N ALA A 127 9.14 21.35 8.36
CA ALA A 127 7.86 21.61 7.69
C ALA A 127 7.34 23.02 8.00
N GLN A 128 6.68 23.66 7.03
CA GLN A 128 6.15 25.02 7.17
C GLN A 128 4.69 25.10 6.74
N VAL A 129 3.97 26.14 7.18
CA VAL A 129 2.65 26.48 6.63
C VAL A 129 2.84 27.28 5.35
N TRP A 130 2.14 26.88 4.29
CA TRP A 130 2.12 27.55 2.99
C TRP A 130 0.70 27.97 2.65
N LEU A 131 0.60 29.08 1.91
CA LEU A 131 -0.65 29.61 1.38
C LEU A 131 -0.70 29.47 -0.14
N GLN A 132 -1.83 28.97 -0.63
CA GLN A 132 -2.12 28.74 -2.05
C GLN A 132 -3.40 29.50 -2.44
N ASP A 133 -3.35 30.15 -3.61
CA ASP A 133 -4.54 30.70 -4.26
C ASP A 133 -5.32 29.54 -4.94
N PRO A 134 -6.63 29.36 -4.67
CA PRO A 134 -7.40 28.28 -5.27
C PRO A 134 -7.47 28.35 -6.80
N ARG A 135 -7.22 29.51 -7.41
CA ARG A 135 -7.13 29.71 -8.87
C ARG A 135 -5.82 29.19 -9.48
N GLY A 136 -4.90 28.69 -8.65
CA GLY A 136 -3.58 28.20 -9.05
C GLY A 136 -2.47 29.25 -8.92
N GLY A 137 -1.30 28.96 -9.48
CA GLY A 137 -0.06 29.69 -9.22
C GLY A 137 0.82 28.96 -8.20
N ALA A 138 2.00 29.51 -7.90
CA ALA A 138 2.94 28.90 -6.96
C ALA A 138 2.55 29.21 -5.50
N PRO A 139 2.55 28.22 -4.58
CA PRO A 139 2.29 28.49 -3.17
C PRO A 139 3.38 29.38 -2.55
N ARG A 140 3.01 30.25 -1.60
CA ARG A 140 3.94 31.08 -0.82
C ARG A 140 4.10 30.53 0.61
N PRO A 141 5.32 30.46 1.18
CA PRO A 141 5.49 30.04 2.57
C PRO A 141 5.10 31.21 3.48
N LEU A 142 4.21 30.92 4.43
CA LEU A 142 3.75 31.84 5.47
C LEU A 142 4.74 31.82 6.63
N THR A 143 4.98 30.64 7.21
CA THR A 143 6.00 30.43 8.25
C THR A 143 7.35 30.12 7.62
N ARG A 144 8.43 30.48 8.31
CA ARG A 144 9.82 30.35 7.86
C ARG A 144 10.78 30.28 9.05
N PRO A 145 11.96 29.65 8.94
CA PRO A 145 13.00 29.69 9.96
C PRO A 145 13.29 31.10 10.49
N LYS A 146 13.60 32.04 9.59
CA LYS A 146 13.86 33.45 9.92
C LYS A 146 12.71 34.24 10.57
N ASN A 147 11.50 33.67 10.68
CA ASN A 147 10.35 34.25 11.37
C ASN A 147 10.10 33.59 12.75
N GLY A 148 11.01 32.72 13.23
CA GLY A 148 10.87 31.99 14.50
C GLY A 148 10.23 30.61 14.38
N PHE A 149 10.41 29.95 13.23
CA PHE A 149 9.92 28.61 12.92
C PHE A 149 11.03 27.72 12.35
N GLU A 150 12.24 27.84 12.91
CA GLU A 150 13.44 27.10 12.48
C GLU A 150 13.27 25.59 12.69
N ASN A 151 12.56 25.22 13.75
CA ASN A 151 12.19 23.84 14.09
C ASN A 151 10.83 23.42 13.49
N GLY A 152 10.36 24.11 12.45
CA GLY A 152 9.15 23.79 11.71
C GLY A 152 7.82 24.05 12.44
N VAL A 153 6.75 23.62 11.79
CA VAL A 153 5.35 23.73 12.19
C VAL A 153 4.65 22.40 11.95
N GLU A 154 3.89 21.94 12.95
CA GLU A 154 3.26 20.62 12.93
C GLU A 154 1.80 20.69 12.46
N GLU A 155 1.04 21.66 12.97
CA GLU A 155 -0.38 21.87 12.71
C GLU A 155 -0.75 23.36 12.67
N PHE A 156 -1.86 23.70 12.00
CA PHE A 156 -2.45 25.04 12.01
C PHE A 156 -3.98 25.00 11.98
N ALA A 157 -4.62 26.11 12.37
CA ALA A 157 -6.03 26.37 12.16
C ALA A 157 -6.25 27.86 11.82
N TRP A 158 -7.26 28.19 11.01
CA TRP A 158 -7.62 29.58 10.71
C TRP A 158 -8.35 30.24 11.89
N LEU A 159 -8.05 31.51 12.16
CA LEU A 159 -8.72 32.36 13.17
C LEU A 159 -9.67 33.38 12.51
N SER A 160 -9.27 33.88 11.34
CA SER A 160 -10.04 34.70 10.39
C SER A 160 -9.44 34.49 8.99
N ASP A 161 -9.85 35.23 7.96
CA ASP A 161 -9.17 35.15 6.64
C ASP A 161 -7.75 35.78 6.65
N GLU A 162 -7.46 36.61 7.65
CA GLU A 162 -6.20 37.34 7.82
C GLU A 162 -5.26 36.73 8.88
N ARG A 163 -5.71 35.76 9.68
CA ARG A 163 -4.90 35.17 10.77
C ARG A 163 -5.08 33.66 10.90
N LEU A 164 -3.97 32.99 11.18
CA LEU A 164 -3.90 31.57 11.51
C LEU A 164 -3.31 31.40 12.92
N ALA A 165 -3.69 30.35 13.64
CA ALA A 165 -2.94 29.81 14.76
C ALA A 165 -2.12 28.60 14.29
N VAL A 166 -0.91 28.43 14.81
CA VAL A 166 0.03 27.35 14.45
C VAL A 166 0.65 26.72 15.70
N VAL A 167 0.87 25.40 15.68
CA VAL A 167 1.67 24.67 16.69
C VAL A 167 3.08 24.46 16.15
N ALA A 168 4.07 24.98 16.86
CA ALA A 168 5.48 24.86 16.52
C ALA A 168 6.33 24.59 17.77
N ARG A 169 7.45 23.86 17.60
CA ARG A 169 8.52 23.74 18.59
C ARG A 169 9.14 25.13 18.81
N GLU A 170 9.49 25.48 20.05
CA GLU A 170 10.28 26.69 20.28
C GLU A 170 11.65 26.62 19.58
N LYS A 171 12.35 27.76 19.53
CA LYS A 171 13.73 27.83 19.05
C LYS A 171 14.65 26.83 19.77
N THR A 172 15.73 26.44 19.10
CA THR A 172 16.79 25.57 19.64
C THR A 172 17.25 26.06 21.01
N THR A 173 17.33 25.12 21.95
CA THR A 173 17.75 25.35 23.34
C THR A 173 19.26 25.41 23.46
N ARG A 174 19.76 26.06 24.52
CA ARG A 174 21.19 26.08 24.82
C ARG A 174 21.77 24.68 25.08
N TYR A 175 20.94 23.73 25.51
CA TYR A 175 21.35 22.34 25.69
C TYR A 175 21.66 21.71 24.32
N GLU A 176 20.74 21.79 23.35
CA GLU A 176 20.98 21.34 21.97
C GLU A 176 22.18 22.03 21.32
N GLU A 177 22.31 23.36 21.48
CA GLU A 177 23.47 24.12 21.01
C GLU A 177 24.77 23.51 21.55
N GLN A 178 24.81 23.16 22.85
CA GLN A 178 25.98 22.56 23.48
C GLN A 178 26.23 21.11 23.06
N SER A 179 25.19 20.27 22.95
CA SER A 179 25.32 18.88 22.50
C SER A 179 25.84 18.81 21.06
N ALA A 180 25.34 19.69 20.18
CA ALA A 180 25.84 19.83 18.81
C ALA A 180 27.26 20.43 18.75
N GLU A 181 27.65 21.33 19.67
CA GLU A 181 29.04 21.82 19.81
C GLU A 181 30.02 20.76 20.34
N THR A 182 29.53 19.66 20.94
CA THR A 182 30.36 18.64 21.61
C THR A 182 30.27 17.24 21.00
N ASP A 183 29.50 17.06 19.93
CA ASP A 183 29.16 15.76 19.32
C ASP A 183 28.55 14.77 20.34
N ASP A 184 27.76 15.26 21.31
CA ASP A 184 27.13 14.43 22.36
C ASP A 184 25.72 13.97 21.90
N ASP A 185 25.61 12.68 21.56
CA ASP A 185 24.38 12.02 21.10
C ASP A 185 23.64 11.25 22.22
N ALA A 186 24.06 11.41 23.47
CA ALA A 186 23.50 10.68 24.61
C ALA A 186 22.15 11.23 25.09
N LEU A 187 21.07 10.49 24.84
CA LEU A 187 19.72 10.83 25.29
C LEU A 187 19.54 10.64 26.81
N VAL A 188 19.30 11.73 27.55
CA VAL A 188 19.07 11.70 29.01
C VAL A 188 17.58 11.70 29.31
N VAL A 189 16.97 10.51 29.45
CA VAL A 189 15.51 10.30 29.58
C VAL A 189 14.84 11.08 30.74
N GLU A 190 15.56 11.32 31.84
CA GLU A 190 15.06 12.09 33.00
C GLU A 190 15.27 13.61 32.85
N ASP A 191 16.06 14.09 31.88
CA ASP A 191 16.31 15.52 31.71
C ASP A 191 15.20 16.19 30.89
N THR A 192 14.42 17.01 31.56
CA THR A 192 13.38 17.86 30.97
C THR A 192 13.89 18.85 29.92
N THR A 193 15.21 19.06 29.77
CA THR A 193 15.76 19.82 28.62
C THR A 193 15.49 19.15 27.28
N GLU A 194 15.41 17.80 27.24
CA GLU A 194 15.04 17.01 26.06
C GLU A 194 13.53 17.09 25.74
N PHE A 195 12.72 17.62 26.65
CA PHE A 195 11.27 17.72 26.49
C PHE A 195 10.88 19.03 25.78
N TYR A 196 11.27 19.16 24.52
CA TYR A 196 11.25 20.40 23.73
C TYR A 196 9.88 21.09 23.55
N PRO A 197 9.63 22.25 24.18
CA PRO A 197 8.30 22.83 24.29
C PRO A 197 7.66 23.21 22.94
N ARG A 198 6.47 22.64 22.66
CA ARG A 198 5.58 23.01 21.54
C ARG A 198 4.57 24.07 21.96
N ARG A 199 4.46 25.16 21.21
CA ARG A 199 3.66 26.35 21.56
C ARG A 199 2.70 26.74 20.44
N LEU A 200 1.56 27.31 20.82
CA LEU A 200 0.65 28.03 19.92
C LEU A 200 1.14 29.46 19.66
N PHE A 201 1.18 29.84 18.39
CA PHE A 201 1.43 31.20 17.90
C PHE A 201 0.32 31.61 16.93
N ALA A 202 -0.06 32.89 16.91
CA ALA A 202 -0.81 33.48 15.82
C ALA A 202 0.16 34.01 14.75
N VAL A 203 -0.19 33.84 13.48
CA VAL A 203 0.54 34.35 12.33
C VAL A 203 -0.42 35.11 11.43
N GLU A 204 -0.08 36.35 11.08
CA GLU A 204 -0.86 37.16 10.15
C GLU A 204 -0.54 36.76 8.70
N ALA A 205 -1.59 36.59 7.89
CA ALA A 205 -1.55 35.89 6.62
C ALA A 205 -0.86 36.67 5.48
N GLU A 206 -0.92 38.00 5.44
CA GLU A 206 -0.28 38.81 4.39
C GLU A 206 1.22 39.01 4.68
N THR A 207 1.55 39.43 5.90
CA THR A 207 2.90 39.86 6.33
C THR A 207 3.77 38.74 6.87
N GLY A 208 3.17 37.72 7.49
CA GLY A 208 3.90 36.73 8.29
C GLY A 208 4.38 37.25 9.65
N GLU A 209 3.80 38.32 10.19
CA GLU A 209 4.04 38.76 11.58
C GLU A 209 3.53 37.70 12.58
N VAL A 210 4.28 37.47 13.66
CA VAL A 210 4.09 36.36 14.61
C VAL A 210 3.84 36.88 16.01
N GLU A 211 2.81 36.33 16.68
CA GLU A 211 2.40 36.65 18.04
C GLU A 211 2.32 35.34 18.86
N ARG A 212 2.96 35.29 20.03
CA ARG A 212 2.93 34.09 20.89
C ARG A 212 1.63 34.05 21.71
N LEU A 213 0.86 32.97 21.59
CA LEU A 213 -0.43 32.80 22.27
C LEU A 213 -0.33 32.04 23.60
N THR A 214 0.73 31.25 23.79
CA THR A 214 0.87 30.34 24.95
C THR A 214 2.25 30.39 25.59
N THR A 215 2.29 30.12 26.90
CA THR A 215 3.48 30.11 27.76
C THR A 215 3.31 29.07 28.89
N GLY A 216 4.39 28.88 29.66
CA GLY A 216 4.51 27.83 30.69
C GLY A 216 5.39 26.69 30.21
N ASP A 217 5.28 25.54 30.88
CA ASP A 217 5.92 24.28 30.53
C ASP A 217 4.94 23.36 29.75
N GLY A 218 5.40 22.20 29.29
CA GLY A 218 4.57 21.25 28.54
C GLY A 218 4.59 21.44 27.02
N HIS A 219 3.89 20.56 26.29
CA HIS A 219 3.78 20.50 24.82
C HIS A 219 2.32 20.59 24.41
N VAL A 220 1.96 21.46 23.46
CA VAL A 220 0.65 21.41 22.79
C VAL A 220 0.61 20.23 21.82
N GLU A 221 -0.47 19.44 21.84
CA GLU A 221 -0.60 18.20 21.04
C GLU A 221 -1.77 18.16 20.05
N ASP A 222 -2.85 18.87 20.35
CA ASP A 222 -4.10 18.93 19.58
C ASP A 222 -4.77 20.28 19.88
N PHE A 223 -5.36 20.94 18.89
CA PHE A 223 -6.10 22.19 19.10
C PHE A 223 -7.15 22.50 18.03
N ALA A 224 -8.14 23.32 18.37
CA ALA A 224 -9.09 23.86 17.40
C ALA A 224 -9.53 25.30 17.69
N ALA A 225 -9.70 26.08 16.62
CA ALA A 225 -10.16 27.47 16.65
C ALA A 225 -11.68 27.60 16.48
N ALA A 226 -12.29 28.51 17.25
CA ALA A 226 -13.68 28.89 17.07
C ALA A 226 -13.84 29.77 15.80
N PRO A 227 -14.83 29.52 14.93
CA PRO A 227 -15.11 30.35 13.75
C PRO A 227 -15.40 31.83 14.03
N SER A 228 -15.63 32.19 15.30
CA SER A 228 -15.81 33.57 15.78
C SER A 228 -14.49 34.32 16.04
N GLY A 229 -13.33 33.68 15.84
CA GLY A 229 -12.00 34.22 16.12
C GLY A 229 -11.76 34.55 17.59
N ARG A 230 -12.64 34.12 18.51
CA ARG A 230 -12.59 34.46 19.94
C ARG A 230 -11.84 33.43 20.78
N TYR A 231 -12.04 32.14 20.53
CA TYR A 231 -11.59 31.08 21.40
C TYR A 231 -10.69 30.07 20.67
N LEU A 232 -9.70 29.54 21.40
CA LEU A 232 -8.98 28.30 21.06
C LEU A 232 -9.20 27.29 22.17
N VAL A 233 -9.47 26.04 21.82
CA VAL A 233 -9.32 24.88 22.72
C VAL A 233 -8.05 24.12 22.33
N TYR A 234 -7.28 23.64 23.31
CA TYR A 234 -6.05 22.88 23.08
C TYR A 234 -5.70 21.94 24.24
N SER A 235 -5.04 20.83 23.93
CA SER A 235 -4.50 19.86 24.89
C SER A 235 -3.01 20.10 25.14
N VAL A 236 -2.55 19.98 26.40
CA VAL A 236 -1.14 20.11 26.80
C VAL A 236 -0.66 18.88 27.57
N ARG A 237 0.42 18.24 27.11
CA ARG A 237 1.15 17.18 27.81
C ARG A 237 2.32 17.76 28.62
N PHE A 238 2.63 17.17 29.78
CA PHE A 238 3.72 17.62 30.67
C PHE A 238 4.84 16.59 30.92
N SER A 239 4.79 15.43 30.26
CA SER A 239 5.79 14.35 30.34
C SER A 239 6.27 14.01 28.91
N PRO A 240 7.56 13.67 28.69
CA PRO A 240 8.02 13.13 27.40
C PRO A 240 7.45 11.73 27.09
N ILE A 241 6.80 11.07 28.06
CA ILE A 241 6.35 9.68 27.93
C ILE A 241 4.97 9.59 27.25
N THR A 242 4.92 8.75 26.21
CA THR A 242 3.77 8.36 25.37
C THR A 242 2.48 8.08 26.15
N ALA A 243 2.53 7.17 27.12
CA ALA A 243 1.41 6.86 28.01
C ALA A 243 1.88 6.49 29.42
N ASP A 244 2.23 7.52 30.20
CA ASP A 244 2.74 7.45 31.58
C ASP A 244 1.67 6.96 32.58
N ALA A 245 0.37 7.09 32.25
CA ALA A 245 -0.81 6.92 33.10
C ALA A 245 -0.87 7.82 34.36
N ARG A 246 0.26 8.39 34.79
CA ARG A 246 0.40 9.36 35.89
C ARG A 246 0.16 10.80 35.46
N ASN A 247 0.47 11.10 34.20
CA ASN A 247 0.55 12.45 33.63
C ASN A 247 -0.37 12.54 32.40
N GLN A 248 -1.69 12.51 32.63
CA GLN A 248 -2.67 12.77 31.56
C GLN A 248 -2.50 14.19 30.99
N PRO A 249 -2.82 14.43 29.70
CA PRO A 249 -2.91 15.78 29.16
C PRO A 249 -3.91 16.64 29.95
N GLN A 250 -3.73 17.96 29.90
CA GLN A 250 -4.71 18.93 30.42
C GLN A 250 -5.22 19.81 29.29
N GLN A 251 -6.53 19.98 29.22
CA GLN A 251 -7.21 20.77 28.21
C GLN A 251 -7.46 22.20 28.69
N TYR A 252 -7.28 23.16 27.77
CA TYR A 252 -7.40 24.58 28.07
C TYR A 252 -8.26 25.30 27.03
N LEU A 253 -9.05 26.25 27.51
CA LEU A 253 -9.73 27.24 26.71
C LEU A 253 -8.99 28.58 26.84
N LEU A 254 -8.69 29.24 25.72
CA LEU A 254 -8.03 30.55 25.65
C LEU A 254 -8.95 31.55 24.96
N ASP A 255 -9.31 32.65 25.62
CA ASP A 255 -9.96 33.80 24.98
C ASP A 255 -8.91 34.74 24.38
N LEU A 256 -8.84 34.76 23.05
CA LEU A 256 -7.89 35.53 22.25
C LEU A 256 -8.06 37.06 22.38
N ARG A 257 -9.14 37.55 23.01
CA ARG A 257 -9.40 38.98 23.21
C ARG A 257 -8.89 39.47 24.57
N THR A 258 -8.72 38.58 25.55
CA THR A 258 -8.25 38.92 26.90
C THR A 258 -6.89 38.30 27.24
N GLY A 259 -6.49 37.24 26.54
CA GLY A 259 -5.35 36.40 26.91
C GLY A 259 -5.63 35.48 28.10
N GLU A 260 -6.90 35.35 28.51
CA GLU A 260 -7.32 34.54 29.65
C GLU A 260 -7.36 33.05 29.28
N ARG A 261 -6.60 32.24 30.02
CA ARG A 261 -6.51 30.79 29.90
C ARG A 261 -7.23 30.13 31.07
N GLU A 262 -8.15 29.22 30.77
CA GLU A 262 -8.94 28.46 31.74
C GLU A 262 -8.74 26.96 31.52
N GLU A 263 -8.54 26.20 32.60
CA GLU A 263 -8.44 24.74 32.53
C GLU A 263 -9.84 24.14 32.45
N ILE A 264 -10.09 23.38 31.39
CA ILE A 264 -11.37 22.74 31.10
C ILE A 264 -11.22 21.22 31.17
N PHE A 265 -12.33 20.51 31.38
CA PHE A 265 -12.31 19.05 31.66
C PHE A 265 -11.43 18.65 32.86
N SER A 266 -11.14 19.56 33.79
CA SER A 266 -10.31 19.38 35.02
C SER A 266 -10.82 18.37 36.06
N LYS A 267 -11.73 17.47 35.67
CA LYS A 267 -12.03 16.22 36.37
C LYS A 267 -11.10 15.16 35.81
N GLN A 268 -10.27 14.60 36.68
CA GLN A 268 -9.41 13.45 36.38
C GLN A 268 -10.17 12.37 35.60
N TYR A 269 -9.52 11.77 34.60
CA TYR A 269 -10.05 10.70 33.74
C TYR A 269 -11.11 11.11 32.70
N VAL A 270 -11.07 12.35 32.19
CA VAL A 270 -11.75 12.75 30.95
C VAL A 270 -10.69 13.43 30.08
N ASP A 271 -10.25 12.80 28.99
CA ASP A 271 -9.12 13.25 28.16
C ASP A 271 -9.57 13.45 26.70
N PRO A 272 -10.30 14.55 26.41
CA PRO A 272 -10.88 14.76 25.11
C PRO A 272 -9.87 15.27 24.08
N SER A 273 -10.08 14.83 22.84
CA SER A 273 -9.29 15.14 21.64
C SER A 273 -10.19 15.31 20.41
N ASN A 274 -9.60 15.63 19.25
CA ASN A 274 -10.28 15.78 17.96
C ASN A 274 -11.43 16.80 18.08
N PHE A 275 -11.05 18.01 18.50
CA PHE A 275 -11.95 19.11 18.77
C PHE A 275 -12.54 19.70 17.47
N LYS A 276 -13.85 19.86 17.38
CA LYS A 276 -14.51 20.54 16.25
C LYS A 276 -15.59 21.52 16.74
N TRP A 277 -15.36 22.80 16.53
CA TRP A 277 -16.26 23.89 16.91
C TRP A 277 -17.59 23.87 16.13
N THR A 278 -18.65 24.39 16.75
CA THR A 278 -19.90 24.72 16.03
C THR A 278 -19.66 25.87 15.06
N LEU A 279 -20.44 25.91 13.99
CA LEU A 279 -20.38 26.95 12.96
C LEU A 279 -20.65 28.37 13.51
N SER A 280 -21.35 28.47 14.65
CA SER A 280 -21.58 29.72 15.39
C SER A 280 -20.43 30.12 16.32
N GLY A 281 -19.58 29.18 16.73
CA GLY A 281 -18.54 29.39 17.74
C GLY A 281 -19.03 29.39 19.20
N ASP A 282 -20.31 29.06 19.46
CA ASP A 282 -20.88 29.00 20.82
C ASP A 282 -20.33 27.84 21.68
N GLY A 283 -19.69 26.85 21.05
CA GLY A 283 -19.15 25.67 21.72
C GLY A 283 -18.50 24.70 20.73
N PHE A 284 -17.96 23.59 21.23
CA PHE A 284 -17.28 22.59 20.41
C PHE A 284 -17.67 21.18 20.82
N TYR A 285 -17.51 20.25 19.88
CA TYR A 285 -17.56 18.82 20.14
C TYR A 285 -16.13 18.28 20.28
N ALA A 286 -15.98 17.17 21.02
CA ALA A 286 -14.72 16.45 21.17
C ALA A 286 -15.00 14.97 21.43
N THR A 287 -14.02 14.10 21.16
CA THR A 287 -14.11 12.66 21.45
C THR A 287 -13.28 12.30 22.67
N ASP A 288 -13.84 11.45 23.54
CA ASP A 288 -13.24 10.93 24.77
C ASP A 288 -13.24 9.39 24.73
N SER A 289 -12.27 8.73 25.38
CA SER A 289 -12.14 7.27 25.38
C SER A 289 -12.61 6.67 26.69
N ARG A 290 -13.88 6.25 26.75
CA ARG A 290 -14.45 5.68 27.97
C ARG A 290 -14.06 4.22 28.14
N ALA A 291 -13.22 3.96 29.14
CA ALA A 291 -12.92 2.65 29.71
C ALA A 291 -13.54 2.45 31.11
N SER A 292 -13.38 1.27 31.69
CA SER A 292 -13.67 0.97 33.11
C SER A 292 -12.49 1.24 34.06
N ASP A 293 -11.30 1.41 33.51
CA ASP A 293 -10.01 1.70 34.16
C ASP A 293 -9.30 2.92 33.52
N PRO A 294 -9.96 4.09 33.38
CA PRO A 294 -9.41 5.23 32.66
C PRO A 294 -8.19 5.87 33.37
N GLU A 295 -7.87 5.48 34.61
CA GLU A 295 -6.58 5.73 35.26
C GLU A 295 -5.39 5.00 34.62
N HIS A 296 -5.66 4.09 33.68
CA HIS A 296 -4.67 3.35 32.91
C HIS A 296 -4.88 3.57 31.40
N GLU A 297 -5.65 4.59 31.00
CA GLU A 297 -5.97 4.90 29.60
C GLU A 297 -6.40 3.65 28.81
N GLY A 298 -7.11 2.72 29.48
CA GLY A 298 -7.39 1.39 28.95
C GLY A 298 -8.24 1.43 27.67
N ALA A 299 -8.22 0.35 26.90
CA ALA A 299 -9.08 0.28 25.72
C ALA A 299 -10.56 0.35 26.13
N GLY A 300 -11.36 1.05 25.33
CA GLY A 300 -12.75 1.36 25.64
C GLY A 300 -13.57 1.72 24.40
N ILE A 301 -14.63 2.49 24.58
CA ILE A 301 -15.44 3.02 23.47
C ILE A 301 -15.25 4.53 23.31
N THR A 302 -15.16 4.99 22.07
CA THR A 302 -15.11 6.43 21.76
C THR A 302 -16.47 7.05 21.98
N GLU A 303 -16.58 7.94 22.96
CA GLU A 303 -17.79 8.72 23.24
C GLU A 303 -17.65 10.14 22.65
N LEU A 304 -18.78 10.80 22.43
CA LEU A 304 -18.83 12.16 21.89
C LEU A 304 -19.34 13.12 22.96
N HIS A 305 -18.58 14.17 23.23
CA HIS A 305 -18.94 15.23 24.16
C HIS A 305 -19.17 16.54 23.42
N TYR A 306 -19.91 17.44 24.06
CA TYR A 306 -20.06 18.83 23.65
C TYR A 306 -19.77 19.74 24.84
N PHE A 307 -18.99 20.78 24.62
CA PHE A 307 -18.65 21.83 25.55
C PHE A 307 -19.32 23.14 25.12
N ASP A 308 -20.09 23.75 26.01
CA ASP A 308 -20.68 25.08 25.80
C ASP A 308 -19.68 26.15 26.27
N ALA A 309 -19.27 27.02 25.35
CA ALA A 309 -18.14 27.91 25.58
C ALA A 309 -18.45 29.00 26.61
N ASP A 310 -19.64 29.59 26.60
CA ASP A 310 -19.97 30.68 27.54
C ASP A 310 -20.56 30.17 28.87
N ALA A 311 -21.11 28.94 28.92
CA ALA A 311 -21.50 28.31 30.18
C ALA A 311 -20.34 27.61 30.93
N ARG A 312 -19.25 27.25 30.22
CA ARG A 312 -18.12 26.44 30.74
C ARG A 312 -18.52 25.03 31.20
N GLU A 313 -19.61 24.50 30.66
CA GLU A 313 -20.13 23.17 30.99
C GLU A 313 -19.96 22.20 29.81
N HIS A 314 -19.80 20.91 30.11
CA HIS A 314 -19.74 19.84 29.11
C HIS A 314 -20.78 18.75 29.41
N GLU A 315 -21.41 18.22 28.37
CA GLU A 315 -22.28 17.04 28.45
C GLU A 315 -21.91 16.01 27.38
N LYS A 316 -22.11 14.73 27.70
CA LYS A 316 -22.02 13.63 26.76
C LYS A 316 -23.19 13.70 25.77
N VAL A 317 -22.91 13.76 24.48
CA VAL A 317 -23.93 13.77 23.43
C VAL A 317 -24.70 12.44 23.48
N PRO A 318 -26.05 12.46 23.55
CA PRO A 318 -26.87 11.24 23.70
C PRO A 318 -27.02 10.51 22.36
N LEU A 319 -25.91 9.95 21.86
CA LEU A 319 -25.80 9.21 20.60
C LEU A 319 -26.96 8.22 20.41
N GLY A 320 -27.40 7.57 21.49
CA GLY A 320 -28.45 6.57 21.48
C GLY A 320 -27.96 5.25 20.91
N TRP A 321 -26.73 4.91 21.27
CA TRP A 321 -25.96 3.79 20.77
C TRP A 321 -24.87 3.52 21.81
N ASP A 322 -24.75 2.26 22.21
CA ASP A 322 -23.96 1.76 23.33
C ASP A 322 -22.50 1.44 22.96
N LYS A 323 -22.22 1.30 21.66
CA LYS A 323 -20.88 0.97 21.14
C LYS A 323 -19.98 2.18 20.87
N GLY A 324 -20.48 3.40 21.08
CA GLY A 324 -19.77 4.64 20.77
C GLY A 324 -19.72 5.00 19.29
N LEU A 325 -18.79 5.88 18.94
CA LEU A 325 -18.39 6.19 17.57
C LEU A 325 -17.51 5.07 16.98
N GLY A 326 -17.45 5.00 15.66
CA GLY A 326 -16.51 4.15 14.92
C GLY A 326 -15.66 4.96 13.94
N TYR A 327 -15.01 4.26 12.99
CA TYR A 327 -14.22 4.88 11.94
C TYR A 327 -15.07 5.84 11.08
N GLY A 328 -14.44 6.92 10.61
CA GLY A 328 -15.12 8.08 10.02
C GLY A 328 -15.60 9.10 11.05
N GLY A 329 -15.68 8.73 12.34
CA GLY A 329 -15.81 9.66 13.46
C GLY A 329 -17.05 10.56 13.36
N TYR A 330 -16.84 11.86 13.20
CA TYR A 330 -17.92 12.85 13.14
C TYR A 330 -17.56 14.12 12.35
N ALA A 331 -18.60 14.76 11.79
CA ALA A 331 -18.53 16.02 11.04
C ALA A 331 -19.59 17.02 11.52
N ILE A 332 -19.19 18.27 11.74
CA ILE A 332 -20.06 19.38 12.15
C ILE A 332 -20.67 20.05 10.91
N THR A 333 -21.96 20.38 10.96
CA THR A 333 -22.68 20.90 9.78
C THR A 333 -23.97 21.64 10.17
N GLU A 334 -24.64 22.26 9.21
CA GLU A 334 -25.81 23.12 9.41
C GLU A 334 -26.93 22.40 10.20
N GLY A 335 -27.18 22.90 11.42
CA GLY A 335 -28.21 22.39 12.33
C GLY A 335 -27.86 21.13 13.13
N GLY A 336 -26.61 20.65 13.14
CA GLY A 336 -26.24 19.49 13.98
C GLY A 336 -24.88 18.85 13.70
N VAL A 337 -24.79 17.56 14.04
CA VAL A 337 -23.58 16.72 13.86
C VAL A 337 -23.94 15.41 13.14
N HIS A 338 -23.16 15.07 12.12
CA HIS A 338 -23.15 13.73 11.51
C HIS A 338 -22.12 12.88 12.27
N VAL A 339 -22.51 11.69 12.71
CA VAL A 339 -21.63 10.71 13.36
C VAL A 339 -21.65 9.37 12.62
N GLN A 340 -20.52 8.68 12.53
CA GLN A 340 -20.43 7.26 12.19
C GLN A 340 -20.36 6.44 13.49
N LEU A 341 -21.34 5.57 13.70
CA LEU A 341 -21.46 4.76 14.92
C LEU A 341 -20.86 3.37 14.74
N ALA A 342 -20.19 2.88 15.77
CA ALA A 342 -19.55 1.58 15.82
C ALA A 342 -20.53 0.41 15.64
N ASN A 343 -20.36 -0.46 14.66
CA ASN A 343 -21.31 -1.55 14.39
C ASN A 343 -20.63 -2.85 13.94
N GLY A 344 -19.62 -3.27 14.71
CA GLY A 344 -18.80 -4.46 14.46
C GLY A 344 -17.93 -4.28 13.20
N PRO A 345 -18.07 -5.10 12.15
CA PRO A 345 -17.32 -4.94 10.91
C PRO A 345 -17.88 -3.83 10.00
N ARG A 346 -18.85 -3.01 10.46
CA ARG A 346 -19.47 -1.93 9.68
C ARG A 346 -19.65 -0.68 10.53
N MET A 347 -19.97 0.44 9.87
CA MET A 347 -20.46 1.65 10.54
C MET A 347 -21.98 1.76 10.44
N LYS A 348 -22.58 2.63 11.26
CA LYS A 348 -23.97 3.06 11.14
C LYS A 348 -24.05 4.59 11.22
N PRO A 349 -24.38 5.28 10.13
CA PRO A 349 -24.43 6.74 10.12
C PRO A 349 -25.63 7.26 10.93
N ARG A 350 -25.49 8.42 11.57
CA ARG A 350 -26.57 9.11 12.29
C ARG A 350 -26.40 10.61 12.22
N PHE A 351 -27.51 11.35 12.12
CA PHE A 351 -27.52 12.81 12.26
C PHE A 351 -28.26 13.19 13.54
N LEU A 352 -27.60 14.01 14.35
CA LEU A 352 -28.13 14.55 15.60
C LEU A 352 -28.32 16.05 15.44
N ARG A 353 -29.58 16.48 15.40
CA ARG A 353 -29.93 17.91 15.37
C ARG A 353 -29.67 18.50 16.74
N LYS A 354 -28.83 19.54 16.80
CA LYS A 354 -28.59 20.34 18.01
C LYS A 354 -29.80 21.23 18.25
N GLY A 355 -30.31 21.24 19.47
CA GLY A 355 -31.30 22.20 19.94
C GLY A 355 -30.70 23.24 20.86
N ASP A 356 -31.56 23.99 21.54
CA ASP A 356 -31.19 24.98 22.55
C ASP A 356 -30.51 24.28 23.75
N GLY A 357 -29.44 24.86 24.28
CA GLY A 357 -28.64 24.28 25.38
C GLY A 357 -28.11 22.87 25.05
N MET A 358 -27.96 22.03 26.08
CA MET A 358 -27.47 20.64 25.96
C MET A 358 -28.55 19.67 25.44
N THR A 359 -29.18 19.96 24.28
CA THR A 359 -30.23 19.11 23.71
C THR A 359 -29.93 18.62 22.29
N TRP A 360 -30.24 17.34 22.03
CA TRP A 360 -30.07 16.71 20.73
C TRP A 360 -31.28 15.86 20.36
N THR A 361 -31.70 15.90 19.09
CA THR A 361 -32.75 15.03 18.55
C THR A 361 -32.26 14.25 17.34
N ARG A 362 -32.60 12.95 17.27
CA ARG A 362 -32.17 12.06 16.18
C ARG A 362 -32.99 12.33 14.93
N ALA A 363 -32.32 12.50 13.79
CA ALA A 363 -32.98 12.62 12.49
C ALA A 363 -32.82 11.32 11.65
N PRO A 364 -33.71 11.09 10.65
CA PRO A 364 -33.50 10.04 9.64
C PRO A 364 -32.23 10.28 8.81
N VAL A 365 -31.60 9.20 8.38
CA VAL A 365 -30.36 9.19 7.56
C VAL A 365 -30.48 8.17 6.43
N ASP A 366 -29.84 8.40 5.27
CA ASP A 366 -29.68 7.35 4.25
C ASP A 366 -28.62 6.33 4.69
N GLU A 367 -29.05 5.37 5.52
CA GLU A 367 -28.26 4.21 5.94
C GLU A 367 -27.90 3.25 4.78
N ARG A 368 -28.43 3.42 3.56
CA ARG A 368 -28.12 2.53 2.43
C ARG A 368 -26.88 3.01 1.69
N ARG A 369 -26.80 4.30 1.35
CA ARG A 369 -25.66 4.89 0.63
C ARG A 369 -24.36 4.81 1.43
N LEU A 370 -24.41 5.16 2.72
CA LEU A 370 -23.25 5.27 3.60
C LEU A 370 -22.89 3.97 4.35
N ARG A 371 -23.49 2.83 3.98
CA ARG A 371 -23.36 1.53 4.69
C ARG A 371 -21.93 0.96 4.69
N HIS A 372 -21.21 1.26 3.61
CA HIS A 372 -19.88 0.75 3.26
C HIS A 372 -18.87 1.89 3.15
N SER A 373 -19.14 2.97 3.89
CA SER A 373 -18.25 4.12 4.05
C SER A 373 -17.49 4.00 5.38
N THR A 374 -16.20 4.33 5.31
CA THR A 374 -15.27 4.44 6.44
C THR A 374 -14.76 5.88 6.67
N SER A 375 -15.03 6.81 5.75
CA SER A 375 -14.73 8.24 5.84
C SER A 375 -15.91 9.06 5.32
N VAL A 376 -16.39 10.03 6.12
CA VAL A 376 -17.50 10.93 5.75
C VAL A 376 -17.16 12.36 6.17
N ASP A 377 -17.08 13.23 5.18
CA ASP A 377 -16.87 14.67 5.37
C ASP A 377 -18.08 15.45 4.84
N VAL A 378 -18.58 16.39 5.64
CA VAL A 378 -19.77 17.19 5.30
C VAL A 378 -19.40 18.67 5.33
N GLY A 379 -19.79 19.41 4.30
CA GLY A 379 -19.50 20.84 4.20
C GLY A 379 -20.21 21.65 5.31
N PRO A 380 -19.66 22.83 5.68
CA PRO A 380 -20.19 23.64 6.77
C PRO A 380 -21.64 24.07 6.51
N GLY A 381 -21.95 24.53 5.30
CA GLY A 381 -23.33 24.85 4.88
C GLY A 381 -24.31 23.68 4.83
N GLY A 382 -23.84 22.44 5.01
CA GLY A 382 -24.70 21.24 5.07
C GLY A 382 -25.40 20.85 3.77
N GLU A 383 -24.90 21.36 2.65
CA GLU A 383 -25.40 21.14 1.28
C GLU A 383 -24.63 20.04 0.52
N THR A 384 -23.40 19.73 0.93
CA THR A 384 -22.46 18.82 0.24
C THR A 384 -21.86 17.80 1.20
N ILE A 385 -21.73 16.55 0.76
CA ILE A 385 -21.05 15.44 1.47
C ILE A 385 -20.08 14.75 0.52
N VAL A 386 -18.89 14.43 1.03
CA VAL A 386 -17.91 13.55 0.39
C VAL A 386 -17.79 12.28 1.25
N PHE A 387 -17.78 11.11 0.61
CA PHE A 387 -17.69 9.83 1.29
C PHE A 387 -17.05 8.76 0.42
N ASP A 388 -16.35 7.81 1.04
CA ASP A 388 -15.92 6.58 0.37
C ASP A 388 -17.08 5.57 0.25
N TYR A 389 -17.01 4.71 -0.75
CA TYR A 389 -17.69 3.42 -0.74
C TYR A 389 -16.67 2.35 -1.10
N SER A 390 -16.53 1.34 -0.25
CA SER A 390 -15.64 0.21 -0.52
C SER A 390 -16.14 -1.07 0.14
N ARG A 391 -15.71 -2.22 -0.37
CA ARG A 391 -15.89 -3.53 0.28
C ARG A 391 -14.56 -4.27 0.29
N PRO A 392 -14.38 -5.35 1.07
CA PRO A 392 -13.08 -6.02 1.09
C PRO A 392 -12.73 -6.63 -0.28
N ASP A 393 -13.74 -6.88 -1.12
CA ASP A 393 -13.71 -7.34 -2.52
C ASP A 393 -14.07 -6.24 -3.55
N SER A 394 -13.96 -4.95 -3.19
CA SER A 394 -14.27 -3.83 -4.09
C SER A 394 -13.41 -2.61 -3.79
N ILE A 395 -12.63 -2.17 -4.78
CA ILE A 395 -11.72 -1.01 -4.66
C ILE A 395 -12.48 0.25 -4.18
N PRO A 396 -11.82 1.18 -3.46
CA PRO A 396 -12.48 2.39 -2.97
C PRO A 396 -12.89 3.29 -4.13
N ARG A 397 -14.17 3.67 -4.15
CA ARG A 397 -14.68 4.77 -4.98
C ARG A 397 -15.04 5.93 -4.07
N TYR A 398 -14.66 7.14 -4.46
CA TYR A 398 -14.86 8.36 -3.67
C TYR A 398 -16.00 9.15 -4.29
N TYR A 399 -17.08 9.36 -3.55
CA TYR A 399 -18.29 10.01 -4.03
C TYR A 399 -18.43 11.41 -3.44
N VAL A 400 -18.95 12.33 -4.25
CA VAL A 400 -19.49 13.62 -3.81
C VAL A 400 -20.97 13.65 -4.11
N ALA A 401 -21.78 14.21 -3.20
CA ALA A 401 -23.23 14.27 -3.33
C ALA A 401 -23.82 15.47 -2.60
N ARG A 402 -25.08 15.82 -2.92
CA ARG A 402 -25.81 16.82 -2.15
C ARG A 402 -26.30 16.19 -0.84
N TYR A 403 -25.99 16.83 0.27
CA TYR A 403 -26.41 16.48 1.63
C TYR A 403 -27.52 17.42 2.08
N ARG A 404 -28.46 16.96 2.91
CA ARG A 404 -29.29 17.83 3.77
C ARG A 404 -29.66 17.11 5.07
N ARG A 405 -29.04 17.51 6.19
CA ARG A 405 -29.40 17.13 7.58
C ARG A 405 -29.67 15.62 7.76
N GLY A 406 -28.76 14.79 7.25
CA GLY A 406 -28.80 13.32 7.28
C GLY A 406 -29.20 12.65 5.96
N GLN A 407 -29.88 13.35 5.06
CA GLN A 407 -30.27 12.81 3.76
C GLN A 407 -29.18 13.04 2.71
N VAL A 408 -29.01 12.11 1.77
CA VAL A 408 -28.04 12.17 0.67
C VAL A 408 -28.76 11.97 -0.66
N SER A 409 -28.55 12.85 -1.64
CA SER A 409 -29.23 12.81 -2.95
C SER A 409 -28.29 13.15 -4.12
N GLY A 410 -28.71 12.81 -5.34
CA GLY A 410 -27.84 12.88 -6.53
C GLY A 410 -26.60 11.99 -6.36
N GLY A 411 -25.44 12.53 -6.71
CA GLY A 411 -24.13 12.02 -6.31
C GLY A 411 -23.39 11.26 -7.41
N GLU A 412 -22.11 11.59 -7.54
CA GLU A 412 -21.20 11.15 -8.61
C GLU A 412 -19.80 10.88 -8.04
N GLU A 413 -18.92 10.30 -8.86
CA GLU A 413 -17.57 9.94 -8.44
C GLU A 413 -16.66 11.17 -8.51
N LEU A 414 -16.13 11.58 -7.35
CA LEU A 414 -15.29 12.77 -7.17
C LEU A 414 -13.97 12.65 -7.96
N VAL A 415 -13.39 11.44 -7.98
CA VAL A 415 -12.17 11.11 -8.71
C VAL A 415 -12.00 9.59 -8.80
N GLU A 416 -11.64 9.09 -9.98
CA GLU A 416 -11.17 7.71 -10.13
C GLU A 416 -9.73 7.58 -9.64
N LEU A 417 -9.48 6.62 -8.74
CA LEU A 417 -8.14 6.18 -8.35
C LEU A 417 -7.98 4.68 -8.58
N ASN A 418 -6.76 4.28 -8.94
CA ASN A 418 -6.36 2.88 -9.08
C ASN A 418 -7.15 2.07 -10.13
N GLY A 419 -7.57 2.69 -11.24
CA GLY A 419 -8.23 2.02 -12.36
C GLY A 419 -7.52 0.75 -12.87
N TYR A 420 -6.19 0.71 -12.79
CA TYR A 420 -5.37 -0.48 -13.10
C TYR A 420 -5.67 -1.73 -12.24
N LEU A 421 -6.45 -1.60 -11.16
CA LEU A 421 -6.93 -2.70 -10.33
C LEU A 421 -8.35 -3.19 -10.71
N GLN A 422 -9.06 -2.51 -11.63
CA GLN A 422 -10.41 -2.92 -12.04
C GLN A 422 -10.39 -4.17 -12.93
N GLU A 423 -9.32 -4.36 -13.70
CA GLU A 423 -9.08 -5.53 -14.56
C GLU A 423 -8.50 -6.72 -13.78
N LYS A 424 -7.98 -6.48 -12.57
CA LYS A 424 -7.34 -7.53 -11.76
C LYS A 424 -8.37 -8.50 -11.14
N PRO A 425 -8.06 -9.80 -11.09
CA PRO A 425 -8.96 -10.83 -10.58
C PRO A 425 -9.16 -10.65 -9.07
N MET A 426 -10.32 -10.10 -8.68
CA MET A 426 -10.58 -9.76 -7.28
C MET A 426 -11.06 -10.99 -6.49
N PRO A 427 -10.40 -11.38 -5.38
CA PRO A 427 -10.93 -12.41 -4.49
C PRO A 427 -12.26 -11.95 -3.87
N LYS A 428 -13.32 -12.75 -4.05
CA LYS A 428 -14.62 -12.56 -3.39
C LYS A 428 -14.41 -12.53 -1.86
N ALA A 429 -15.06 -11.58 -1.18
CA ALA A 429 -14.99 -11.45 0.27
C ALA A 429 -16.37 -11.42 0.93
N GLU A 430 -16.46 -11.97 2.15
CA GLU A 430 -17.68 -11.95 2.95
C GLU A 430 -17.41 -11.73 4.45
N VAL A 431 -18.42 -11.21 5.16
CA VAL A 431 -18.39 -11.06 6.62
C VAL A 431 -18.98 -12.30 7.27
N VAL A 432 -18.11 -13.21 7.72
CA VAL A 432 -18.50 -14.43 8.44
C VAL A 432 -18.79 -14.16 9.92
N ARG A 433 -19.55 -15.07 10.54
CA ARG A 433 -19.94 -15.03 11.96
C ARG A 433 -19.97 -16.44 12.52
N TRP A 434 -19.44 -16.61 13.72
CA TRP A 434 -19.42 -17.89 14.44
C TRP A 434 -19.66 -17.68 15.94
N GLU A 435 -19.84 -18.78 16.65
CA GLU A 435 -19.90 -18.79 18.12
C GLU A 435 -18.46 -18.81 18.66
N GLY A 436 -18.04 -17.78 19.38
CA GLY A 436 -16.69 -17.66 19.95
C GLY A 436 -16.57 -18.17 21.38
N ALA A 437 -15.59 -17.63 22.11
CA ALA A 437 -15.53 -17.70 23.57
C ALA A 437 -16.84 -17.24 24.20
N ARG A 438 -17.17 -17.76 25.40
CA ARG A 438 -18.43 -17.51 26.15
C ARG A 438 -19.74 -17.87 25.41
N ASN A 439 -19.63 -18.34 24.17
CA ASN A 439 -20.72 -18.53 23.20
C ASN A 439 -21.31 -17.21 22.67
N ASP A 440 -20.53 -16.13 22.71
CA ASP A 440 -20.89 -14.85 22.10
C ASP A 440 -20.71 -14.89 20.56
N THR A 441 -21.38 -13.98 19.84
CA THR A 441 -21.29 -13.94 18.36
C THR A 441 -20.08 -13.15 17.91
N VAL A 442 -19.07 -13.87 17.43
CA VAL A 442 -17.81 -13.31 16.89
C VAL A 442 -17.92 -13.22 15.37
N ASN A 443 -17.08 -12.40 14.73
CA ASN A 443 -17.14 -12.15 13.29
C ASN A 443 -15.76 -11.85 12.71
N GLY A 444 -15.67 -11.81 11.38
CA GLY A 444 -14.44 -11.49 10.67
C GLY A 444 -14.67 -11.35 9.16
N ILE A 445 -13.60 -11.02 8.45
CA ILE A 445 -13.58 -10.95 6.97
C ILE A 445 -12.94 -12.22 6.41
N LEU A 446 -13.38 -12.66 5.22
CA LEU A 446 -12.99 -13.94 4.63
C LEU A 446 -12.83 -13.86 3.09
N TYR A 447 -11.65 -14.25 2.55
CA TYR A 447 -11.26 -14.31 1.10
C TYR A 447 -10.57 -15.66 0.68
N TYR A 448 -11.10 -16.53 -0.20
CA TYR A 448 -10.74 -17.99 -0.39
C TYR A 448 -9.36 -18.33 -1.04
N PRO A 449 -8.82 -19.60 -1.05
CA PRO A 449 -8.99 -20.84 -0.23
C PRO A 449 -8.51 -20.88 1.25
N LEU A 450 -7.30 -21.21 1.82
CA LEU A 450 -6.93 -20.81 3.24
C LEU A 450 -5.46 -20.28 3.58
N VAL A 451 -5.37 -19.20 4.40
CA VAL A 451 -4.35 -18.63 5.33
C VAL A 451 -5.09 -17.71 6.36
N THR A 452 -4.56 -17.53 7.58
CA THR A 452 -5.11 -16.61 8.63
C THR A 452 -4.24 -15.36 8.82
N VAL A 453 -4.86 -14.17 8.85
CA VAL A 453 -4.17 -12.87 9.04
C VAL A 453 -4.82 -12.08 10.17
N ILE A 454 -4.08 -11.84 11.25
CA ILE A 454 -4.61 -11.24 12.48
C ILE A 454 -4.27 -9.75 12.54
N HIS A 455 -5.26 -8.91 12.88
CA HIS A 455 -5.05 -7.47 12.99
C HIS A 455 -4.28 -7.07 14.27
N GLY A 456 -3.45 -6.02 14.16
CA GLY A 456 -2.89 -5.30 15.31
C GLY A 456 -3.98 -4.70 16.21
N GLY A 457 -3.64 -4.33 17.44
CA GLY A 457 -4.64 -4.04 18.47
C GLY A 457 -4.08 -4.05 19.89
N PRO A 458 -4.74 -4.70 20.86
CA PRO A 458 -5.87 -5.63 20.71
C PRO A 458 -7.18 -4.96 20.27
N SER A 459 -7.37 -3.67 20.58
CA SER A 459 -8.55 -2.87 20.21
C SER A 459 -8.64 -2.49 18.72
N GLY A 460 -7.95 -3.19 17.84
CA GLY A 460 -8.14 -3.07 16.39
C GLY A 460 -9.46 -3.69 15.93
N VAL A 461 -9.77 -3.55 14.65
CA VAL A 461 -10.91 -4.21 13.99
C VAL A 461 -10.67 -4.26 12.48
N ASP A 462 -11.13 -5.33 11.83
CA ASP A 462 -11.24 -5.44 10.39
C ASP A 462 -12.68 -5.25 9.91
N LEU A 463 -12.82 -4.36 8.92
CA LEU A 463 -14.10 -3.84 8.42
C LEU A 463 -14.50 -4.48 7.08
N ASP A 464 -15.80 -4.44 6.79
CA ASP A 464 -16.44 -4.76 5.51
C ASP A 464 -16.25 -3.61 4.49
N ALA A 465 -14.98 -3.27 4.31
CA ALA A 465 -14.41 -2.17 3.53
C ALA A 465 -13.07 -2.60 2.92
N TRP A 466 -12.53 -1.84 1.97
CA TRP A 466 -11.25 -2.14 1.33
C TRP A 466 -10.08 -2.00 2.31
N ARG A 467 -9.19 -3.00 2.33
CA ARG A 467 -7.90 -2.91 3.03
C ARG A 467 -6.86 -3.77 2.30
N LEU A 468 -5.99 -3.09 1.56
CA LEU A 468 -4.89 -3.68 0.81
C LEU A 468 -3.59 -2.88 1.07
N GLY A 469 -2.52 -3.56 1.45
CA GLY A 469 -1.20 -2.95 1.75
C GLY A 469 -0.20 -3.96 2.31
N TRP A 470 1.00 -3.51 2.70
CA TRP A 470 2.11 -4.39 3.11
C TRP A 470 1.87 -5.26 4.36
N THR A 471 0.88 -4.92 5.20
CA THR A 471 0.41 -5.78 6.31
C THR A 471 -0.72 -6.74 5.91
N VAL A 472 -1.48 -6.44 4.85
CA VAL A 472 -2.68 -7.18 4.43
C VAL A 472 -2.80 -7.15 2.90
N PHE A 473 -2.32 -8.19 2.23
CA PHE A 473 -2.20 -8.23 0.76
C PHE A 473 -3.02 -9.37 0.13
N ALA A 474 -4.33 -9.32 0.37
CA ALA A 474 -5.21 -10.47 0.20
C ALA A 474 -5.22 -11.19 -1.16
N PRO A 475 -5.14 -10.51 -2.32
CA PRO A 475 -5.15 -11.18 -3.60
C PRO A 475 -3.93 -12.06 -3.88
N LEU A 476 -2.75 -11.74 -3.32
CA LEU A 476 -1.53 -12.53 -3.51
C LEU A 476 -1.58 -13.88 -2.76
N TRP A 477 -2.38 -13.96 -1.69
CA TRP A 477 -2.73 -15.20 -1.01
C TRP A 477 -3.80 -15.97 -1.80
N ALA A 478 -4.89 -15.32 -2.20
CA ALA A 478 -5.95 -15.98 -2.97
C ALA A 478 -5.44 -16.59 -4.30
N GLN A 479 -4.49 -15.92 -4.96
CA GLN A 479 -3.76 -16.40 -6.15
C GLN A 479 -3.00 -17.72 -5.91
N ARG A 480 -2.43 -17.92 -4.72
CA ARG A 480 -1.75 -19.15 -4.29
C ARG A 480 -2.71 -20.24 -3.80
N GLY A 481 -3.99 -19.90 -3.64
CA GLY A 481 -4.97 -20.79 -3.03
C GLY A 481 -5.25 -20.51 -1.54
N ALA A 482 -5.31 -19.25 -1.08
CA ALA A 482 -5.47 -18.91 0.35
C ALA A 482 -6.52 -17.82 0.76
N PHE A 483 -7.53 -18.14 1.63
CA PHE A 483 -7.82 -17.47 2.94
C PHE A 483 -7.01 -16.20 3.13
N VAL A 484 -7.73 -15.09 3.25
CA VAL A 484 -7.43 -14.15 4.31
C VAL A 484 -8.58 -14.22 5.30
N PHE A 485 -8.53 -15.19 6.22
CA PHE A 485 -9.40 -15.20 7.39
C PHE A 485 -8.88 -14.15 8.37
N ARG A 486 -9.74 -13.16 8.68
CA ARG A 486 -9.41 -11.95 9.43
C ARG A 486 -10.39 -11.79 10.60
N PRO A 487 -10.09 -12.40 11.76
CA PRO A 487 -11.00 -12.44 12.90
C PRO A 487 -11.02 -11.11 13.69
N ASN A 488 -12.21 -10.66 14.05
CA ASN A 488 -12.47 -9.62 15.04
C ASN A 488 -12.77 -10.30 16.39
N TYR A 489 -11.71 -10.70 17.09
CA TYR A 489 -11.75 -11.42 18.35
C TYR A 489 -12.25 -10.55 19.52
N HIS A 490 -12.69 -11.18 20.61
CA HIS A 490 -12.90 -10.55 21.91
C HIS A 490 -11.73 -9.62 22.25
N GLY A 491 -12.00 -8.33 22.49
CA GLY A 491 -10.96 -7.29 22.59
C GLY A 491 -10.95 -6.33 21.40
N SER A 492 -11.43 -6.72 20.21
CA SER A 492 -11.60 -5.81 19.07
C SER A 492 -12.55 -4.65 19.41
N SER A 493 -12.22 -3.46 18.93
CA SER A 493 -13.11 -2.29 19.06
C SER A 493 -14.34 -2.39 18.15
N ASN A 494 -15.15 -1.33 18.09
CA ASN A 494 -16.38 -1.24 17.28
C ASN A 494 -17.54 -2.18 17.70
N HIS A 495 -17.34 -3.04 18.70
CA HIS A 495 -18.31 -4.06 19.15
C HIS A 495 -19.13 -3.69 20.39
N GLY A 496 -18.63 -2.80 21.25
CA GLY A 496 -19.24 -2.44 22.55
C GLY A 496 -18.24 -2.57 23.69
N LEU A 497 -18.49 -1.87 24.80
CA LEU A 497 -17.55 -1.80 25.94
C LEU A 497 -17.24 -3.19 26.51
N ASP A 498 -18.29 -3.96 26.82
CA ASP A 498 -18.20 -5.33 27.36
C ASP A 498 -17.38 -6.30 26.48
N PHE A 499 -17.23 -6.00 25.18
CA PHE A 499 -16.48 -6.80 24.21
C PHE A 499 -15.03 -6.31 24.03
N VAL A 500 -14.79 -5.00 23.92
CA VAL A 500 -13.42 -4.44 23.82
C VAL A 500 -12.65 -4.60 25.14
N GLU A 501 -13.32 -4.54 26.28
CA GLU A 501 -12.72 -4.77 27.60
C GLU A 501 -12.68 -6.24 28.02
N SER A 502 -13.23 -7.14 27.21
CA SER A 502 -13.46 -8.54 27.60
C SER A 502 -12.17 -9.28 28.00
N ILE A 503 -11.03 -8.91 27.42
CA ILE A 503 -9.70 -9.52 27.62
C ILE A 503 -8.90 -8.90 28.79
N LYS A 504 -9.39 -7.82 29.43
CA LYS A 504 -8.72 -7.24 30.61
C LYS A 504 -8.65 -8.27 31.75
N GLY A 505 -7.46 -8.47 32.28
CA GLY A 505 -7.12 -9.53 33.24
C GLY A 505 -7.19 -10.96 32.67
N ARG A 506 -7.35 -11.14 31.36
CA ARG A 506 -7.68 -12.41 30.69
C ARG A 506 -7.05 -12.56 29.30
N TYR A 507 -5.91 -11.90 29.04
CA TYR A 507 -5.24 -11.95 27.74
C TYR A 507 -5.05 -13.39 27.25
N TYR A 508 -5.27 -13.63 25.97
CA TYR A 508 -5.35 -14.92 25.26
C TYR A 508 -6.57 -15.82 25.57
N GLU A 509 -7.23 -15.69 26.73
CA GLU A 509 -8.27 -16.63 27.18
C GLU A 509 -9.57 -16.57 26.37
N LEU A 510 -9.74 -15.57 25.50
CA LEU A 510 -10.90 -15.38 24.64
C LEU A 510 -10.49 -15.30 23.17
N GLU A 511 -9.38 -14.63 22.91
CA GLU A 511 -8.81 -14.37 21.58
C GLU A 511 -8.38 -15.67 20.90
N ILE A 512 -7.66 -16.53 21.63
CA ILE A 512 -7.19 -17.82 21.09
C ILE A 512 -8.40 -18.74 20.83
N PRO A 513 -9.36 -18.96 21.77
CA PRO A 513 -10.59 -19.69 21.47
C PRO A 513 -11.44 -19.09 20.35
N ASP A 514 -11.51 -17.77 20.21
CA ASP A 514 -12.26 -17.12 19.12
C ASP A 514 -11.68 -17.45 17.75
N ILE A 515 -10.36 -17.30 17.59
CA ILE A 515 -9.65 -17.53 16.33
C ILE A 515 -9.74 -19.03 15.98
N VAL A 516 -9.50 -19.91 16.95
CA VAL A 516 -9.58 -21.36 16.75
C VAL A 516 -11.01 -21.79 16.42
N LYS A 517 -12.04 -21.37 17.18
CA LYS A 517 -13.44 -21.67 16.84
C LYS A 517 -13.84 -21.11 15.47
N GLY A 518 -13.24 -20.01 15.02
CA GLY A 518 -13.43 -19.46 13.68
C GLY A 518 -12.90 -20.39 12.59
N ILE A 519 -11.66 -20.89 12.75
CA ILE A 519 -11.06 -21.88 11.86
C ILE A 519 -11.88 -23.19 11.89
N ASP A 520 -12.24 -23.69 13.07
CA ASP A 520 -13.07 -24.89 13.26
C ASP A 520 -14.43 -24.77 12.53
N HIS A 521 -15.09 -23.61 12.64
CA HIS A 521 -16.36 -23.32 11.98
C HIS A 521 -16.22 -23.35 10.45
N LEU A 522 -15.19 -22.68 9.91
CA LEU A 522 -14.92 -22.68 8.47
C LEU A 522 -14.55 -24.08 7.94
N ALA A 523 -13.90 -24.91 8.76
CA ALA A 523 -13.57 -26.29 8.40
C ALA A 523 -14.85 -27.15 8.37
N ALA A 524 -15.74 -26.96 9.35
CA ALA A 524 -17.04 -27.62 9.39
C ALA A 524 -17.99 -27.18 8.25
N GLU A 525 -17.87 -25.95 7.74
CA GLU A 525 -18.55 -25.50 6.51
C GLU A 525 -17.93 -26.08 5.21
N GLY A 526 -16.82 -26.82 5.30
CA GLY A 526 -16.09 -27.33 4.14
C GLY A 526 -15.43 -26.22 3.31
N LYS A 527 -15.17 -25.06 3.93
CA LYS A 527 -14.51 -23.91 3.29
C LYS A 527 -12.98 -24.02 3.37
N VAL A 528 -12.45 -24.59 4.44
CA VAL A 528 -11.00 -24.72 4.67
C VAL A 528 -10.57 -26.16 4.87
N ASP A 529 -9.31 -26.44 4.58
CA ASP A 529 -8.61 -27.57 5.19
C ASP A 529 -8.13 -27.16 6.60
N ARG A 530 -8.09 -28.11 7.53
CA ARG A 530 -7.51 -27.93 8.87
C ARG A 530 -6.06 -28.38 8.93
N ASP A 531 -5.66 -29.27 8.04
CA ASP A 531 -4.33 -29.89 8.08
C ASP A 531 -3.29 -29.08 7.28
N SER A 532 -3.70 -27.96 6.66
CA SER A 532 -2.82 -27.00 5.99
C SER A 532 -3.19 -25.55 6.37
N LEU A 533 -2.46 -25.00 7.35
CA LEU A 533 -2.76 -23.71 7.99
C LEU A 533 -1.52 -22.82 8.11
N GLY A 534 -1.57 -21.64 7.49
CA GLY A 534 -0.64 -20.54 7.74
C GLY A 534 -1.25 -19.47 8.66
N VAL A 535 -0.42 -18.85 9.51
CA VAL A 535 -0.82 -17.73 10.39
C VAL A 535 0.17 -16.57 10.33
N MET A 536 -0.32 -15.35 10.29
CA MET A 536 0.52 -14.14 10.32
C MET A 536 -0.19 -12.95 10.96
N GLY A 537 0.58 -11.96 11.35
CA GLY A 537 0.05 -10.70 11.87
C GLY A 537 1.13 -9.67 12.12
N TRP A 538 0.71 -8.45 12.46
CA TRP A 538 1.59 -7.35 12.86
C TRP A 538 1.08 -6.73 14.16
N SER A 539 1.96 -6.18 15.01
CA SER A 539 1.57 -5.66 16.34
C SER A 539 0.91 -6.77 17.17
N ASN A 540 -0.23 -6.52 17.83
CA ASN A 540 -0.98 -7.58 18.53
C ASN A 540 -1.34 -8.80 17.64
N GLY A 541 -1.43 -8.64 16.32
CA GLY A 541 -1.61 -9.78 15.41
C GLY A 541 -0.44 -10.76 15.45
N ALA A 542 0.77 -10.26 15.66
CA ALA A 542 1.97 -11.06 15.90
C ALA A 542 2.02 -11.63 17.32
N ILE A 543 1.59 -10.87 18.34
CA ILE A 543 1.46 -11.36 19.73
C ILE A 543 0.52 -12.58 19.80
N LEU A 544 -0.64 -12.50 19.15
CA LEU A 544 -1.58 -13.62 19.04
C LEU A 544 -1.05 -14.75 18.14
N THR A 545 -0.27 -14.44 17.11
CA THR A 545 0.44 -15.46 16.30
C THR A 545 1.45 -16.25 17.16
N ASN A 546 2.23 -15.56 18.02
CA ASN A 546 3.20 -16.16 18.93
C ASN A 546 2.52 -17.11 19.94
N GLN A 547 1.36 -16.70 20.48
CA GLN A 547 0.61 -17.56 21.41
C GLN A 547 -0.07 -18.74 20.68
N LEU A 548 -0.65 -18.53 19.50
CA LEU A 548 -1.27 -19.60 18.70
C LEU A 548 -0.29 -20.75 18.40
N THR A 549 0.95 -20.45 18.03
CA THR A 549 1.98 -21.48 17.77
C THR A 549 2.57 -22.09 19.04
N THR A 550 2.34 -21.47 20.21
CA THR A 550 2.79 -21.95 21.53
C THR A 550 1.74 -22.85 22.19
N GLU A 551 0.45 -22.49 22.14
CA GLU A 551 -0.67 -23.30 22.65
C GLU A 551 -1.07 -24.43 21.68
N HIS A 552 -0.97 -24.19 20.37
CA HIS A 552 -1.34 -25.14 19.33
C HIS A 552 -0.17 -25.44 18.37
N PRO A 553 0.95 -26.02 18.87
CA PRO A 553 2.20 -26.22 18.12
C PRO A 553 2.13 -27.30 17.01
N GLU A 554 0.96 -27.89 16.78
CA GLU A 554 0.67 -28.85 15.72
C GLU A 554 -0.47 -28.36 14.80
N MET A 555 -0.96 -27.12 14.98
CA MET A 555 -2.03 -26.54 14.17
C MET A 555 -1.54 -25.79 12.93
N PHE A 556 -0.35 -25.16 12.96
CA PHE A 556 0.12 -24.30 11.87
C PHE A 556 1.42 -24.82 11.24
N GLU A 557 1.42 -24.93 9.91
CA GLU A 557 2.58 -25.34 9.10
C GLU A 557 3.58 -24.20 8.89
N ALA A 558 3.13 -22.94 8.98
CA ALA A 558 3.98 -21.76 8.83
C ALA A 558 3.44 -20.54 9.61
N ALA A 559 4.34 -19.75 10.19
CA ALA A 559 4.02 -18.53 10.94
C ALA A 559 4.87 -17.33 10.52
N ALA A 560 4.25 -16.14 10.40
CA ALA A 560 4.95 -14.87 10.14
C ALA A 560 4.52 -13.72 11.08
N PRO A 561 4.95 -13.74 12.36
CA PRO A 561 4.76 -12.64 13.31
C PRO A 561 5.74 -11.45 13.08
N GLY A 562 5.21 -10.26 12.79
CA GLY A 562 6.00 -9.02 12.75
C GLY A 562 5.69 -8.02 13.88
N ALA A 563 6.73 -7.42 14.47
CA ALA A 563 6.64 -6.42 15.55
C ALA A 563 5.67 -6.81 16.68
N GLY A 564 5.92 -7.96 17.32
CA GLY A 564 5.06 -8.51 18.37
C GLY A 564 5.83 -9.19 19.50
N ASP A 565 5.39 -8.93 20.71
CA ASP A 565 5.97 -9.32 22.00
C ASP A 565 6.03 -10.83 22.26
N VAL A 566 7.01 -11.21 23.08
CA VAL A 566 7.11 -12.54 23.71
C VAL A 566 7.36 -12.47 25.22
N ASN A 567 7.73 -11.30 25.76
CA ASN A 567 8.06 -11.10 27.17
C ASN A 567 7.43 -9.80 27.70
N TRP A 568 6.31 -9.92 28.42
CA TRP A 568 5.59 -8.77 28.99
C TRP A 568 6.39 -8.05 30.09
N ILE A 569 7.34 -8.73 30.76
CA ILE A 569 8.24 -8.06 31.74
C ILE A 569 9.14 -7.04 31.03
N SER A 570 9.45 -7.28 29.75
CA SER A 570 10.17 -6.34 28.89
C SER A 570 9.27 -5.30 28.24
N ASP A 571 7.98 -5.59 28.04
CA ASP A 571 7.00 -4.62 27.52
C ASP A 571 6.84 -3.46 28.50
N TYR A 572 6.44 -3.75 29.74
CA TYR A 572 6.23 -2.77 30.82
C TYR A 572 7.28 -1.66 30.89
N GLY A 573 8.56 -2.03 30.70
CA GLY A 573 9.71 -1.13 30.84
C GLY A 573 10.18 -0.44 29.56
N ASN A 574 9.91 -1.01 28.38
CA ASN A 574 10.49 -0.53 27.11
C ASN A 574 9.46 -0.09 26.06
N CYS A 575 8.24 -0.63 26.08
CA CYS A 575 7.16 -0.19 25.18
C CYS A 575 6.67 1.21 25.61
N SER A 576 6.55 2.14 24.65
CA SER A 576 6.14 3.54 24.91
C SER A 576 4.78 3.72 25.59
N PHE A 577 3.98 2.65 25.66
CA PHE A 577 2.69 2.58 26.35
C PHE A 577 2.58 1.40 27.33
N GLY A 578 3.65 0.62 27.57
CA GLY A 578 3.58 -0.63 28.32
C GLY A 578 3.01 -0.45 29.73
N VAL A 579 3.43 0.62 30.43
CA VAL A 579 2.87 0.99 31.74
C VAL A 579 1.34 1.13 31.74
N ARG A 580 0.72 1.79 30.75
CA ARG A 580 -0.75 1.90 30.70
C ARG A 580 -1.38 0.54 30.37
N PHE A 581 -0.81 -0.16 29.39
CA PHE A 581 -1.36 -1.36 28.78
C PHE A 581 -1.36 -2.52 29.78
N ASP A 582 -0.24 -2.76 30.43
CA ASP A 582 -0.08 -3.84 31.39
C ASP A 582 -0.89 -3.64 32.67
N ASN A 583 -1.02 -2.40 33.14
CA ASN A 583 -1.88 -2.11 34.29
C ASN A 583 -3.36 -2.41 33.94
N SER A 584 -3.78 -2.19 32.69
CA SER A 584 -5.13 -2.53 32.18
C SER A 584 -5.32 -4.04 31.90
N TYR A 585 -4.38 -4.69 31.22
CA TYR A 585 -4.55 -6.08 30.74
C TYR A 585 -4.01 -7.16 31.69
N PHE A 586 -2.96 -6.89 32.46
CA PHE A 586 -2.38 -7.81 33.45
C PHE A 586 -2.63 -7.38 34.91
N GLY A 587 -3.40 -6.31 35.12
CA GLY A 587 -3.90 -5.89 36.43
C GLY A 587 -2.85 -5.32 37.38
N GLY A 588 -1.73 -4.82 36.85
CA GLY A 588 -0.67 -4.19 37.64
C GLY A 588 0.75 -4.55 37.20
N ALA A 589 1.71 -3.69 37.55
CA ALA A 589 3.15 -3.82 37.27
C ALA A 589 3.80 -5.18 37.65
N PRO A 590 4.87 -5.62 36.95
CA PRO A 590 5.40 -6.98 37.06
C PRO A 590 5.99 -7.34 38.43
N TRP A 591 6.47 -6.38 39.22
CA TRP A 591 6.97 -6.66 40.57
C TRP A 591 5.85 -6.95 41.59
N ASN A 592 4.59 -6.67 41.26
CA ASN A 592 3.42 -7.07 42.03
C ASN A 592 2.84 -8.41 41.54
N ASN A 593 2.78 -8.59 40.22
CA ASN A 593 2.03 -9.67 39.56
C ASN A 593 2.93 -10.67 38.79
N ILE A 594 4.17 -10.90 39.27
CA ILE A 594 5.22 -11.59 38.50
C ILE A 594 4.82 -12.96 37.93
N GLU A 595 3.97 -13.72 38.63
CA GLU A 595 3.45 -15.01 38.17
C GLU A 595 2.61 -14.84 36.90
N THR A 596 1.67 -13.88 36.88
CA THR A 596 0.87 -13.54 35.68
C THR A 596 1.75 -13.17 34.49
N TYR A 597 2.83 -12.43 34.71
CA TYR A 597 3.73 -12.00 33.64
C TYR A 597 4.52 -13.17 33.04
N ILE A 598 4.93 -14.13 33.87
CA ILE A 598 5.62 -15.34 33.40
C ILE A 598 4.61 -16.23 32.66
N ASP A 599 3.45 -16.50 33.26
CA ASP A 599 2.41 -17.37 32.69
C ASP A 599 1.82 -16.84 31.37
N LYS A 600 1.78 -15.52 31.18
CA LYS A 600 1.29 -14.87 29.95
C LYS A 600 2.40 -14.57 28.93
N SER A 601 3.69 -14.78 29.23
CA SER A 601 4.78 -14.45 28.29
C SER A 601 5.17 -15.67 27.44
N PRO A 602 4.90 -15.69 26.11
CA PRO A 602 5.25 -16.82 25.24
C PRO A 602 6.71 -17.28 25.35
N LEU A 603 7.64 -16.37 25.66
CA LEU A 603 9.08 -16.64 25.83
C LEU A 603 9.38 -17.84 26.75
N PHE A 604 8.63 -18.01 27.84
CA PHE A 604 8.88 -19.09 28.81
C PHE A 604 8.34 -20.46 28.34
N GLU A 605 7.49 -20.49 27.32
CA GLU A 605 6.90 -21.69 26.74
C GLU A 605 7.31 -21.95 25.28
N MET A 606 8.24 -21.15 24.74
CA MET A 606 8.79 -21.28 23.38
C MET A 606 9.29 -22.68 23.01
N ASP A 607 9.60 -23.54 23.99
CA ASP A 607 9.99 -24.92 23.74
C ASP A 607 8.82 -25.79 23.20
N LYS A 608 7.56 -25.37 23.38
CA LYS A 608 6.41 -26.01 22.74
C LYS A 608 6.42 -25.87 21.22
N VAL A 609 6.88 -24.71 20.72
CA VAL A 609 6.75 -24.29 19.32
C VAL A 609 7.46 -25.26 18.37
N ARG A 610 6.75 -25.66 17.31
CA ARG A 610 7.27 -26.48 16.19
C ARG A 610 7.01 -25.87 14.81
N THR A 611 6.26 -24.78 14.74
CA THR A 611 5.94 -24.08 13.48
C THR A 611 7.15 -23.29 12.97
N PRO A 612 7.56 -23.46 11.69
CA PRO A 612 8.50 -22.57 11.01
C PRO A 612 8.10 -21.09 11.13
N THR A 613 8.93 -20.27 11.79
CA THR A 613 8.59 -18.89 12.16
C THR A 613 9.46 -17.82 11.48
N LEU A 614 8.83 -16.84 10.82
CA LEU A 614 9.44 -15.63 10.27
C LEU A 614 9.16 -14.41 11.17
N ILE A 615 10.20 -13.89 11.81
CA ILE A 615 10.15 -12.73 12.71
C ILE A 615 10.62 -11.48 11.96
N GLN A 616 9.91 -10.35 12.08
CA GLN A 616 10.18 -9.12 11.30
C GLN A 616 9.96 -7.86 12.15
N PHE A 617 10.95 -6.96 12.24
CA PHE A 617 10.90 -5.74 13.06
C PHE A 617 11.58 -4.56 12.34
N GLY A 618 11.10 -3.33 12.54
CA GLY A 618 11.91 -2.13 12.33
C GLY A 618 12.90 -1.99 13.50
N ASP A 619 14.13 -1.55 13.26
CA ASP A 619 15.14 -1.51 14.33
C ASP A 619 14.91 -0.40 15.37
N SER A 620 14.16 0.63 14.98
CA SER A 620 13.87 1.85 15.73
C SER A 620 12.44 1.87 16.28
N ASP A 621 11.81 0.69 16.42
CA ASP A 621 10.47 0.51 16.97
C ASP A 621 10.43 0.88 18.46
N LYS A 622 9.54 1.82 18.82
CA LYS A 622 9.25 2.25 20.20
C LYS A 622 7.85 1.84 20.66
N THR A 623 7.07 1.23 19.77
CA THR A 623 5.72 0.69 20.04
C THR A 623 5.87 -0.74 20.53
N VAL A 624 6.63 -1.58 19.83
CA VAL A 624 7.05 -2.93 20.27
C VAL A 624 8.55 -3.08 20.03
N PRO A 625 9.40 -2.83 21.04
CA PRO A 625 10.85 -2.74 20.88
C PRO A 625 11.52 -3.98 20.28
N THR A 626 12.53 -3.73 19.48
CA THR A 626 13.34 -4.71 18.71
C THR A 626 13.89 -5.86 19.57
N GLU A 627 14.10 -5.62 20.87
CA GLU A 627 14.49 -6.61 21.87
C GLU A 627 13.50 -7.78 21.99
N GLN A 628 12.21 -7.57 21.73
CA GLN A 628 11.21 -8.65 21.69
C GLN A 628 11.50 -9.62 20.53
N GLY A 629 11.77 -9.07 19.34
CA GLY A 629 12.18 -9.84 18.15
C GLY A 629 13.49 -10.61 18.38
N TRP A 630 14.47 -9.98 19.04
CA TRP A 630 15.70 -10.65 19.45
C TRP A 630 15.46 -11.79 20.46
N GLN A 631 14.64 -11.57 21.49
CA GLN A 631 14.30 -12.61 22.48
C GLN A 631 13.61 -13.81 21.81
N HIS A 632 12.61 -13.55 20.97
CA HIS A 632 11.87 -14.57 20.21
C HIS A 632 12.81 -15.36 19.29
N TYR A 633 13.61 -14.67 18.47
CA TYR A 633 14.58 -15.33 17.56
C TYR A 633 15.60 -16.17 18.33
N ARG A 634 16.21 -15.61 19.39
CA ARG A 634 17.24 -16.31 20.18
C ARG A 634 16.67 -17.52 20.93
N ALA A 635 15.42 -17.48 21.39
CA ALA A 635 14.76 -18.63 22.00
C ALA A 635 14.61 -19.78 20.99
N LEU A 636 13.87 -19.56 19.90
CA LEU A 636 13.63 -20.59 18.87
C LEU A 636 14.94 -21.11 18.25
N GLN A 637 15.92 -20.22 18.01
CA GLN A 637 17.22 -20.58 17.44
C GLN A 637 18.11 -21.42 18.37
N GLN A 638 17.94 -21.34 19.69
CA GLN A 638 18.62 -22.22 20.65
C GLN A 638 17.83 -23.52 20.91
N ILE A 639 16.50 -23.47 20.83
CA ILE A 639 15.60 -24.62 21.00
C ILE A 639 15.70 -25.58 19.80
N GLY A 640 15.81 -25.06 18.58
CA GLY A 640 16.12 -25.82 17.37
C GLY A 640 15.05 -26.81 16.91
N LYS A 641 13.82 -26.73 17.44
CA LYS A 641 12.70 -27.62 17.08
C LYS A 641 12.08 -27.32 15.71
N ALA A 642 12.26 -26.09 15.20
CA ALA A 642 11.74 -25.62 13.91
C ALA A 642 12.71 -24.62 13.26
N PRO A 643 12.62 -24.39 11.93
CA PRO A 643 13.30 -23.28 11.26
C PRO A 643 12.80 -21.93 11.79
N VAL A 644 13.71 -21.00 12.04
CA VAL A 644 13.38 -19.61 12.40
C VAL A 644 14.24 -18.63 11.61
N ARG A 645 13.63 -17.52 11.17
CA ARG A 645 14.29 -16.42 10.45
C ARG A 645 13.93 -15.10 11.15
N PHE A 646 14.88 -14.18 11.25
CA PHE A 646 14.67 -12.84 11.77
C PHE A 646 15.13 -11.80 10.75
N ILE A 647 14.36 -10.73 10.57
CA ILE A 647 14.64 -9.61 9.68
C ILE A 647 14.50 -8.31 10.46
N LEU A 648 15.50 -7.46 10.32
CA LEU A 648 15.53 -6.09 10.82
C LEU A 648 15.50 -5.13 9.62
N TYR A 649 14.67 -4.10 9.70
CA TYR A 649 14.62 -3.00 8.74
C TYR A 649 15.28 -1.76 9.37
N PRO A 650 16.43 -1.28 8.85
CA PRO A 650 17.13 -0.14 9.43
C PRO A 650 16.36 1.18 9.29
N ASP A 651 16.46 2.03 10.30
CA ASP A 651 15.81 3.35 10.40
C ASP A 651 14.28 3.30 10.41
N GLU A 652 13.67 2.14 10.63
CA GLU A 652 12.21 1.95 10.61
C GLU A 652 11.63 1.81 12.02
N GLY A 653 10.49 2.47 12.24
CA GLY A 653 9.67 2.28 13.44
C GLY A 653 8.66 1.13 13.30
N HIS A 654 7.60 1.19 14.10
CA HIS A 654 6.54 0.15 14.14
C HIS A 654 5.77 -0.04 12.82
N GLY A 655 5.80 0.94 11.92
CA GLY A 655 5.22 0.84 10.59
C GLY A 655 6.27 1.20 9.55
N LEU A 656 6.53 0.28 8.62
CA LEU A 656 7.54 0.46 7.57
C LEU A 656 7.16 1.62 6.64
N GLY A 657 7.97 2.67 6.62
CA GLY A 657 7.80 3.86 5.78
C GLY A 657 8.37 3.68 4.36
N ARG A 658 9.51 2.97 4.23
CA ARG A 658 10.20 2.80 2.94
C ARG A 658 9.51 1.75 2.05
N LEU A 659 9.28 2.07 0.78
CA LEU A 659 8.60 1.17 -0.16
C LEU A 659 9.40 -0.11 -0.42
N SER A 660 10.74 -0.04 -0.38
CA SER A 660 11.67 -1.16 -0.49
C SER A 660 11.57 -2.11 0.69
N HIS A 661 11.42 -1.59 1.91
CA HIS A 661 11.19 -2.38 3.12
C HIS A 661 9.80 -3.02 3.12
N GLN A 662 8.77 -2.26 2.74
CA GLN A 662 7.41 -2.80 2.54
C GLN A 662 7.39 -3.93 1.51
N ARG A 663 8.05 -3.74 0.35
CA ARG A 663 8.23 -4.79 -0.67
C ARG A 663 8.96 -5.99 -0.08
N ARG A 664 10.07 -5.76 0.62
CA ARG A 664 10.91 -6.81 1.19
C ARG A 664 10.18 -7.66 2.24
N LYS A 665 9.33 -7.04 3.05
CA LYS A 665 8.43 -7.71 4.00
C LYS A 665 7.48 -8.65 3.26
N MET A 666 6.82 -8.17 2.20
CA MET A 666 5.92 -8.99 1.38
C MET A 666 6.66 -10.13 0.64
N GLU A 667 7.84 -9.88 0.07
CA GLU A 667 8.72 -10.89 -0.55
C GLU A 667 9.05 -12.04 0.43
N GLU A 668 9.33 -11.71 1.69
CA GLU A 668 9.76 -12.69 2.69
C GLU A 668 8.59 -13.45 3.30
N ASP A 669 7.44 -12.81 3.52
CA ASP A 669 6.18 -13.45 3.93
C ASP A 669 5.71 -14.49 2.90
N LEU A 670 5.54 -14.07 1.64
CA LEU A 670 5.09 -14.95 0.54
C LEU A 670 6.02 -16.14 0.45
N ALA A 671 7.32 -15.90 0.26
CA ALA A 671 8.29 -16.97 0.11
C ALA A 671 8.39 -17.88 1.35
N TRP A 672 8.02 -17.43 2.57
CA TRP A 672 7.96 -18.27 3.76
C TRP A 672 6.78 -19.24 3.76
N MET A 673 5.59 -18.78 3.38
CA MET A 673 4.45 -19.67 3.17
C MET A 673 4.69 -20.60 1.97
N ASP A 674 5.28 -20.10 0.88
CA ASP A 674 5.65 -20.91 -0.30
C ASP A 674 6.66 -22.01 0.06
N THR A 675 7.49 -21.79 1.09
CA THR A 675 8.42 -22.82 1.61
C THR A 675 7.76 -23.85 2.51
N TYR A 676 6.89 -23.42 3.43
CA TYR A 676 6.49 -24.22 4.59
C TYR A 676 5.00 -24.59 4.67
N LEU A 677 4.14 -23.91 3.91
CA LEU A 677 2.70 -24.18 3.82
C LEU A 677 2.34 -24.78 2.45
N PHE A 678 2.81 -24.16 1.35
CA PHE A 678 2.48 -24.63 -0.01
C PHE A 678 3.51 -25.64 -0.55
N GLY A 679 4.72 -25.68 0.03
CA GLY A 679 5.76 -26.66 -0.31
C GLY A 679 6.39 -26.49 -1.69
N GLU A 680 6.26 -25.30 -2.30
CA GLU A 680 6.66 -25.00 -3.68
C GLU A 680 8.17 -24.73 -3.84
N THR A 681 8.89 -24.42 -2.76
CA THR A 681 10.33 -24.06 -2.83
C THR A 681 11.06 -24.42 -1.55
N SER A 682 12.33 -24.85 -1.61
CA SER A 682 13.14 -25.05 -0.39
C SER A 682 13.85 -23.77 0.07
N MET A 683 14.21 -23.72 1.35
CA MET A 683 15.10 -22.68 1.89
C MET A 683 16.50 -22.71 1.24
N THR A 684 16.93 -23.83 0.65
CA THR A 684 18.19 -23.93 -0.09
C THR A 684 18.11 -23.17 -1.41
N GLU A 685 17.01 -23.33 -2.15
CA GLU A 685 16.75 -22.59 -3.40
C GLU A 685 16.59 -21.09 -3.12
N ARG A 686 15.75 -20.69 -2.15
CA ARG A 686 15.62 -19.27 -1.72
C ARG A 686 16.94 -18.59 -1.33
N VAL A 687 17.95 -19.35 -0.90
CA VAL A 687 19.30 -18.85 -0.56
C VAL A 687 20.26 -18.92 -1.75
N ALA A 688 20.02 -19.78 -2.74
CA ALA A 688 20.73 -19.80 -4.01
C ALA A 688 20.30 -18.64 -4.91
N ASP A 689 19.00 -18.44 -5.11
CA ASP A 689 18.43 -17.39 -5.97
C ASP A 689 18.93 -16.00 -5.53
N ARG A 690 18.90 -15.73 -4.22
CA ARG A 690 19.36 -14.46 -3.63
C ARG A 690 20.89 -14.25 -3.65
N ARG A 691 21.66 -15.22 -4.16
CA ARG A 691 23.10 -15.07 -4.44
C ARG A 691 23.39 -14.86 -5.92
N LEU A 692 22.37 -14.93 -6.77
CA LEU A 692 22.48 -14.91 -8.21
C LEU A 692 21.48 -13.89 -8.78
N PRO A 693 21.91 -12.64 -9.03
CA PRO A 693 21.06 -11.62 -9.65
C PRO A 693 20.38 -12.11 -10.92
N ASP A 694 19.16 -11.65 -11.20
CA ASP A 694 18.36 -12.11 -12.35
C ASP A 694 19.00 -11.82 -13.71
N ASP A 695 19.79 -10.75 -13.78
CA ASP A 695 20.60 -10.35 -14.93
C ASP A 695 21.94 -11.13 -15.02
N ALA A 696 22.32 -11.89 -13.99
CA ALA A 696 23.58 -12.63 -14.00
C ALA A 696 23.60 -13.66 -15.16
N PRO A 697 24.74 -13.82 -15.86
CA PRO A 697 24.84 -14.77 -16.98
C PRO A 697 24.44 -16.21 -16.63
N LEU A 698 24.62 -16.63 -15.37
CA LEU A 698 24.17 -17.94 -14.90
C LEU A 698 22.65 -18.00 -14.71
N ALA A 699 21.98 -17.00 -14.12
CA ALA A 699 20.51 -16.98 -14.03
C ALA A 699 19.87 -17.02 -15.42
N ARG A 700 20.40 -16.21 -16.36
CA ARG A 700 20.02 -16.27 -17.78
C ARG A 700 20.26 -17.66 -18.39
N LEU A 701 21.38 -18.31 -18.09
CA LEU A 701 21.68 -19.69 -18.54
C LEU A 701 20.74 -20.75 -17.93
N GLU A 702 20.13 -20.49 -16.77
CA GLU A 702 19.13 -21.39 -16.17
C GLU A 702 17.73 -21.15 -16.74
N ARG A 703 17.31 -19.89 -16.88
CA ARG A 703 16.04 -19.53 -17.55
C ARG A 703 15.99 -20.02 -19.01
N THR A 704 17.12 -19.99 -19.72
CA THR A 704 17.24 -20.50 -21.10
C THR A 704 17.20 -22.04 -21.25
N LYS A 705 17.24 -22.82 -20.16
CA LYS A 705 17.01 -24.28 -20.21
C LYS A 705 15.59 -24.65 -20.68
N ALA A 706 14.63 -23.74 -20.53
CA ALA A 706 13.24 -23.93 -20.91
C ALA A 706 12.96 -23.74 -22.41
N ILE A 707 13.94 -23.27 -23.19
CA ILE A 707 13.79 -23.04 -24.64
C ILE A 707 13.72 -24.40 -25.36
N ALA A 708 12.79 -24.54 -26.30
CA ALA A 708 12.64 -25.76 -27.07
C ALA A 708 13.89 -26.03 -27.92
N ARG A 709 14.48 -27.22 -27.76
CA ARG A 709 15.57 -27.75 -28.58
C ARG A 709 15.29 -29.20 -28.94
N THR A 710 15.68 -29.60 -30.13
CA THR A 710 15.54 -30.99 -30.61
C THR A 710 16.82 -31.80 -30.45
N ASP A 711 16.71 -33.13 -30.48
CA ASP A 711 17.85 -34.06 -30.43
C ASP A 711 18.88 -33.70 -31.51
N GLY A 712 20.05 -33.21 -31.07
CA GLY A 712 21.12 -32.70 -31.93
C GLY A 712 21.49 -31.23 -31.68
N GLY A 713 20.62 -30.43 -31.04
CA GLY A 713 20.90 -29.03 -30.68
C GLY A 713 20.16 -27.89 -31.42
N PRO A 714 19.46 -28.08 -32.56
CA PRO A 714 18.66 -27.01 -33.15
C PRO A 714 17.52 -26.51 -32.24
N TYR A 715 17.31 -25.20 -32.21
CA TYR A 715 16.16 -24.55 -31.56
C TYR A 715 14.85 -24.84 -32.31
N GLY A 716 13.76 -24.96 -31.56
CA GLY A 716 12.42 -25.24 -32.06
C GLY A 716 11.81 -26.52 -31.46
N GLU A 717 10.52 -26.71 -31.73
CA GLU A 717 9.73 -27.85 -31.27
C GLU A 717 9.45 -28.84 -32.42
N ARG A 718 9.16 -30.11 -32.11
CA ARG A 718 8.71 -31.10 -33.12
C ARG A 718 7.20 -31.16 -33.19
N VAL A 719 6.61 -30.56 -34.24
CA VAL A 719 5.17 -30.62 -34.52
C VAL A 719 4.96 -31.41 -35.81
N GLY A 720 4.14 -32.46 -35.76
CA GLY A 720 3.98 -33.38 -36.90
C GLY A 720 5.23 -34.20 -37.28
N GLY A 721 6.34 -34.01 -36.55
CA GLY A 721 7.68 -34.55 -36.87
C GLY A 721 8.64 -33.49 -37.43
N VAL A 722 8.10 -32.42 -38.01
CA VAL A 722 8.81 -31.24 -38.54
C VAL A 722 9.39 -30.40 -37.41
N LEU A 723 10.56 -29.78 -37.66
CA LEU A 723 11.16 -28.78 -36.78
C LEU A 723 10.48 -27.42 -37.00
N ALA A 724 9.58 -27.04 -36.09
CA ALA A 724 8.83 -25.79 -36.14
C ALA A 724 9.46 -24.73 -35.21
N PRO A 725 9.33 -23.42 -35.53
CA PRO A 725 9.68 -22.36 -34.60
C PRO A 725 8.82 -22.43 -33.34
N GLU A 726 9.47 -22.34 -32.18
CA GLU A 726 8.79 -22.21 -30.89
C GLU A 726 8.13 -20.82 -30.79
N THR A 727 6.84 -20.78 -30.47
CA THR A 727 6.07 -19.54 -30.28
C THR A 727 5.64 -19.37 -28.83
N VAL A 728 5.70 -18.14 -28.32
CA VAL A 728 5.30 -17.77 -26.97
C VAL A 728 4.27 -16.64 -26.95
N PRO A 729 3.37 -16.58 -25.94
CA PRO A 729 2.42 -15.48 -25.81
C PRO A 729 3.09 -14.11 -25.70
N PHE A 730 2.55 -13.12 -26.41
CA PHE A 730 2.98 -11.74 -26.38
C PHE A 730 1.73 -10.84 -26.35
N GLY A 731 1.32 -10.43 -25.15
CA GLY A 731 -0.03 -9.92 -24.92
C GLY A 731 -1.09 -11.03 -24.98
N ASP A 732 -2.37 -10.64 -25.04
CA ASP A 732 -3.48 -11.54 -24.74
C ASP A 732 -4.04 -12.30 -25.97
N THR A 733 -3.66 -11.90 -27.19
CA THR A 733 -4.23 -12.42 -28.46
C THR A 733 -3.20 -12.76 -29.54
N LEU A 734 -1.91 -12.80 -29.20
CA LEU A 734 -0.82 -13.06 -30.14
C LEU A 734 0.20 -14.00 -29.48
N SER A 735 0.64 -15.03 -30.21
CA SER A 735 1.87 -15.75 -29.90
C SER A 735 2.92 -15.49 -30.96
N ALA A 736 4.10 -14.98 -30.57
CA ALA A 736 5.19 -14.66 -31.48
C ALA A 736 6.33 -15.69 -31.38
N GLY A 737 7.09 -15.87 -32.46
CA GLY A 737 8.29 -16.70 -32.47
C GLY A 737 9.30 -16.21 -31.45
N ARG A 738 9.84 -17.13 -30.64
CA ARG A 738 10.83 -16.81 -29.60
C ARG A 738 12.09 -16.12 -30.17
N PHE A 739 12.39 -16.43 -31.42
CA PHE A 739 13.52 -16.00 -32.24
C PHE A 739 13.05 -15.73 -33.68
N GLU A 740 13.92 -15.17 -34.53
CA GLU A 740 13.77 -15.33 -35.98
C GLU A 740 13.82 -16.82 -36.38
N VAL A 741 13.27 -17.16 -37.54
CA VAL A 741 13.33 -18.52 -38.10
C VAL A 741 14.78 -18.91 -38.36
N THR A 742 15.20 -20.06 -37.82
CA THR A 742 16.59 -20.50 -37.92
C THR A 742 16.89 -21.21 -39.24
N ARG A 743 18.18 -21.28 -39.61
CA ARG A 743 18.65 -22.03 -40.79
C ARG A 743 18.22 -23.50 -40.75
N ALA A 744 18.22 -24.15 -39.59
CA ALA A 744 17.71 -25.51 -39.43
C ALA A 744 16.19 -25.65 -39.60
N GLN A 745 15.41 -24.64 -39.16
CA GLN A 745 13.96 -24.60 -39.39
C GLN A 745 13.63 -24.38 -40.87
N TRP A 746 14.44 -23.60 -41.59
CA TRP A 746 14.32 -23.42 -43.05
C TRP A 746 14.74 -24.68 -43.83
N GLN A 747 15.83 -25.34 -43.42
CA GLN A 747 16.29 -26.61 -43.99
C GLN A 747 15.22 -27.72 -43.91
N ALA A 748 14.29 -27.65 -42.96
CA ALA A 748 13.18 -28.60 -42.86
C ALA A 748 12.05 -28.33 -43.88
N PHE A 749 11.99 -27.13 -44.47
CA PHE A 749 11.08 -26.74 -45.55
C PHE A 749 11.70 -26.96 -46.93
N ASP A 750 12.99 -26.65 -47.06
CA ASP A 750 13.76 -26.65 -48.30
C ASP A 750 14.94 -27.62 -48.18
N ASP A 751 14.75 -28.87 -48.61
CA ASP A 751 15.79 -29.92 -48.62
C ASP A 751 16.99 -29.56 -49.54
N ASP A 752 16.82 -28.66 -50.52
CA ASP A 752 17.88 -28.17 -51.43
C ASP A 752 18.65 -26.95 -50.86
N TYR A 753 18.26 -26.44 -49.68
CA TYR A 753 19.07 -25.50 -48.90
C TYR A 753 20.36 -26.19 -48.40
N ASP A 754 21.43 -25.43 -48.21
CA ASP A 754 22.71 -25.94 -47.65
C ASP A 754 23.19 -24.97 -46.56
N ALA A 755 22.71 -25.19 -45.33
CA ALA A 755 23.09 -24.38 -44.18
C ALA A 755 24.59 -24.56 -43.85
N PRO A 756 25.41 -23.49 -43.82
CA PRO A 756 26.82 -23.60 -43.46
C PRO A 756 27.02 -24.30 -42.10
N PRO A 757 27.87 -25.35 -42.01
CA PRO A 757 28.01 -26.14 -40.78
C PRO A 757 28.41 -25.30 -39.56
N GLY A 758 27.70 -25.48 -38.45
CA GLY A 758 27.82 -24.66 -37.24
C GLY A 758 26.96 -23.40 -37.25
N THR A 759 26.15 -23.15 -38.30
CA THR A 759 25.19 -22.03 -38.38
C THR A 759 23.72 -22.46 -38.28
N GLU A 760 23.45 -23.68 -37.82
CA GLU A 760 22.11 -24.29 -37.76
C GLU A 760 21.09 -23.42 -36.97
N ASN A 761 21.58 -22.75 -35.93
CA ASN A 761 20.83 -21.84 -35.06
C ASN A 761 21.00 -20.34 -35.39
N TYR A 762 21.61 -19.98 -36.52
CA TYR A 762 21.61 -18.60 -37.01
C TYR A 762 20.24 -18.28 -37.65
N PRO A 763 19.83 -16.99 -37.73
CA PRO A 763 18.67 -16.62 -38.53
C PRO A 763 18.88 -16.99 -40.00
N VAL A 764 17.81 -17.43 -40.66
CA VAL A 764 17.80 -17.56 -42.12
C VAL A 764 17.61 -16.18 -42.74
N THR A 765 18.50 -15.77 -43.62
CA THR A 765 18.46 -14.46 -44.28
C THR A 765 18.64 -14.58 -45.80
N GLY A 766 18.49 -13.46 -46.51
CA GLY A 766 18.64 -13.40 -47.97
C GLY A 766 17.46 -14.03 -48.74
N ARG A 767 16.36 -14.35 -48.04
CA ARG A 767 15.11 -14.83 -48.63
C ARG A 767 14.26 -13.66 -49.12
N SER A 768 13.51 -13.86 -50.20
CA SER A 768 12.47 -12.92 -50.62
C SER A 768 11.21 -13.07 -49.77
N PHE A 769 10.36 -12.05 -49.79
CA PHE A 769 9.04 -12.09 -49.16
C PHE A 769 8.15 -13.24 -49.66
N ALA A 770 8.27 -13.62 -50.94
CA ALA A 770 7.52 -14.74 -51.50
C ALA A 770 7.93 -16.07 -50.86
N GLU A 771 9.23 -16.36 -50.81
CA GLU A 771 9.78 -17.54 -50.11
C GLU A 771 9.35 -17.55 -48.63
N ALA A 772 9.33 -16.38 -47.97
CA ALA A 772 8.86 -16.25 -46.58
C ALA A 772 7.37 -16.57 -46.41
N GLN A 773 6.52 -16.22 -47.38
CA GLN A 773 5.11 -16.63 -47.38
C GLN A 773 4.94 -18.13 -47.69
N ASP A 774 5.75 -18.69 -48.60
CA ASP A 774 5.72 -20.11 -48.95
C ASP A 774 6.15 -20.99 -47.76
N TYR A 775 7.21 -20.62 -47.04
CA TYR A 775 7.64 -21.26 -45.79
C TYR A 775 6.51 -21.33 -44.77
N VAL A 776 5.83 -20.20 -44.55
CA VAL A 776 4.74 -20.10 -43.57
C VAL A 776 3.47 -20.84 -44.04
N ALA A 777 3.20 -20.88 -45.34
CA ALA A 777 2.10 -21.67 -45.90
C ALA A 777 2.34 -23.18 -45.73
N TRP A 778 3.56 -23.66 -45.97
CA TRP A 778 3.98 -25.03 -45.67
C TRP A 778 3.90 -25.34 -44.18
N LEU A 779 4.36 -24.42 -43.32
CA LEU A 779 4.36 -24.62 -41.86
C LEU A 779 2.91 -24.78 -41.33
N ARG A 780 1.93 -24.06 -41.88
CA ARG A 780 0.49 -24.31 -41.61
C ARG A 780 0.07 -25.73 -41.98
N GLU A 781 0.44 -26.19 -43.18
CA GLU A 781 0.06 -27.51 -43.68
C GLU A 781 0.64 -28.65 -42.83
N GLN A 782 1.92 -28.57 -42.46
CA GLN A 782 2.58 -29.63 -41.69
C GLN A 782 2.17 -29.66 -40.21
N THR A 783 1.82 -28.51 -39.63
CA THR A 783 1.54 -28.39 -38.17
C THR A 783 0.06 -28.33 -37.82
N GLY A 784 -0.81 -27.93 -38.76
CA GLY A 784 -2.21 -27.61 -38.50
C GLY A 784 -2.45 -26.33 -37.69
N ARG A 785 -1.40 -25.57 -37.33
CA ARG A 785 -1.49 -24.29 -36.59
C ARG A 785 -1.58 -23.10 -37.56
N PRO A 786 -2.28 -22.01 -37.20
CA PRO A 786 -2.50 -20.86 -38.09
C PRO A 786 -1.30 -19.89 -38.19
N TYR A 787 -0.07 -20.42 -38.35
CA TYR A 787 1.14 -19.62 -38.46
C TYR A 787 1.03 -18.50 -39.51
N ARG A 788 1.49 -17.29 -39.23
CA ARG A 788 1.63 -16.18 -40.19
C ARG A 788 2.95 -15.44 -39.98
N LEU A 789 3.29 -14.48 -40.85
CA LEU A 789 4.26 -13.44 -40.51
C LEU A 789 3.59 -12.42 -39.57
N LEU A 790 4.39 -11.69 -38.79
CA LEU A 790 3.89 -10.55 -38.01
C LEU A 790 3.42 -9.43 -38.96
N THR A 791 2.45 -8.64 -38.53
CA THR A 791 2.15 -7.33 -39.13
C THR A 791 3.19 -6.30 -38.66
N LYS A 792 3.28 -5.20 -39.40
CA LYS A 792 4.15 -4.06 -39.08
C LYS A 792 3.92 -3.53 -37.66
N ASN A 793 2.67 -3.36 -37.22
CA ASN A 793 2.39 -2.89 -35.87
C ASN A 793 2.74 -3.90 -34.79
N GLU A 794 2.47 -5.19 -34.98
CA GLU A 794 2.85 -6.22 -34.00
C GLU A 794 4.36 -6.26 -33.79
N HIS A 795 5.14 -6.32 -34.88
CA HIS A 795 6.60 -6.25 -34.79
C HIS A 795 7.07 -4.94 -34.15
N ARG A 796 6.42 -3.81 -34.41
CA ARG A 796 6.73 -2.55 -33.71
C ARG A 796 6.49 -2.69 -32.20
N THR A 797 5.39 -3.28 -31.77
CA THR A 797 5.10 -3.52 -30.33
C THR A 797 6.12 -4.48 -29.69
N LEU A 798 6.62 -5.49 -30.42
CA LEU A 798 7.75 -6.32 -29.94
C LEU A 798 9.03 -5.49 -29.82
N ALA A 799 9.39 -4.71 -30.85
CA ALA A 799 10.61 -3.90 -30.86
C ALA A 799 10.60 -2.76 -29.81
N GLU A 800 9.42 -2.22 -29.47
CA GLU A 800 9.21 -1.29 -28.35
C GLU A 800 9.46 -1.94 -26.97
N SER A 801 9.72 -3.26 -26.92
CA SER A 801 10.16 -4.01 -25.74
C SER A 801 11.58 -4.59 -25.84
N ALA A 802 12.43 -4.06 -26.73
CA ALA A 802 13.84 -4.45 -26.80
C ALA A 802 14.67 -3.83 -25.64
N SER A 803 15.57 -4.63 -25.05
CA SER A 803 16.51 -4.19 -24.01
C SER A 803 17.72 -3.45 -24.61
N GLY A 804 18.15 -2.36 -23.97
CA GLY A 804 19.22 -1.48 -24.48
C GLY A 804 20.64 -2.06 -24.49
N ASP A 805 21.53 -1.32 -25.16
CA ASP A 805 23.01 -1.40 -25.26
C ASP A 805 23.70 -2.73 -25.66
N ASP A 806 23.10 -3.89 -25.40
CA ASP A 806 23.79 -5.21 -25.43
C ASP A 806 23.33 -6.12 -26.60
N GLU A 807 22.58 -5.58 -27.57
CA GLU A 807 22.02 -6.30 -28.74
C GLU A 807 23.04 -6.52 -29.89
N ASN A 808 22.69 -7.34 -30.90
CA ASN A 808 23.54 -7.54 -32.09
C ASN A 808 23.27 -6.50 -33.20
N ASP A 809 23.39 -5.21 -32.87
CA ASP A 809 23.19 -4.09 -33.78
C ASP A 809 24.52 -3.63 -34.45
N LEU A 810 24.56 -2.43 -35.05
CA LEU A 810 25.81 -1.84 -35.55
C LEU A 810 26.71 -1.28 -34.43
N SER A 811 26.12 -0.74 -33.35
CA SER A 811 26.82 -0.13 -32.21
C SER A 811 27.75 -1.14 -31.53
N TYR A 812 27.27 -2.37 -31.33
CA TYR A 812 28.09 -3.47 -30.83
C TYR A 812 29.36 -3.72 -31.68
N TRP A 813 29.24 -3.74 -33.01
CA TRP A 813 30.39 -3.97 -33.89
C TRP A 813 31.31 -2.73 -34.05
N THR A 814 30.90 -1.58 -33.53
CA THR A 814 31.69 -0.34 -33.54
C THR A 814 32.31 0.00 -32.18
N ASP A 815 31.83 -0.59 -31.07
CA ASP A 815 32.23 -0.28 -29.67
C ASP A 815 31.82 1.15 -29.24
N TYR A 816 30.82 1.72 -29.92
CA TYR A 816 30.11 2.98 -29.62
C TYR A 816 28.88 3.09 -30.53
N ALA A 817 27.85 3.88 -30.16
CA ALA A 817 26.75 4.17 -31.07
C ALA A 817 27.18 5.21 -32.14
N PRO A 818 27.26 4.86 -33.44
CA PRO A 818 27.76 5.77 -34.47
C PRO A 818 26.68 6.76 -34.94
N THR A 819 27.06 8.00 -35.26
CA THR A 819 26.11 8.96 -35.81
C THR A 819 25.66 8.56 -37.24
N PRO A 820 24.51 9.06 -37.74
CA PRO A 820 24.06 8.76 -39.10
C PRO A 820 25.09 9.05 -40.21
N GLY A 821 25.91 10.10 -40.04
CA GLY A 821 26.99 10.45 -40.97
C GLY A 821 28.18 9.49 -40.91
N GLU A 822 28.51 8.96 -39.73
CA GLU A 822 29.55 7.93 -39.57
C GLU A 822 29.06 6.57 -40.10
N ARG A 823 27.78 6.25 -39.90
CA ARG A 823 27.16 5.04 -40.45
C ARG A 823 27.21 4.98 -41.97
N GLU A 824 27.02 6.11 -42.64
CA GLU A 824 27.24 6.23 -44.10
C GLU A 824 28.70 5.94 -44.50
N ALA A 825 29.68 6.51 -43.77
CA ALA A 825 31.10 6.23 -44.00
C ALA A 825 31.46 4.75 -43.75
N LEU A 826 30.74 4.06 -42.85
CA LEU A 826 30.92 2.64 -42.53
C LEU A 826 30.35 1.69 -43.60
N LYS A 827 29.36 2.09 -44.42
CA LYS A 827 28.74 1.20 -45.45
C LYS A 827 29.79 0.48 -46.31
N ALA A 828 30.78 1.22 -46.82
CA ALA A 828 31.83 0.67 -47.69
C ALA A 828 32.79 -0.30 -46.97
N ARG A 829 32.90 -0.19 -45.64
CA ARG A 829 33.69 -1.12 -44.80
C ARG A 829 32.87 -2.36 -44.49
N LEU A 830 31.60 -2.20 -44.10
CA LEU A 830 30.67 -3.30 -43.84
C LEU A 830 30.51 -4.20 -45.08
N SER A 831 30.43 -3.63 -46.29
CA SER A 831 30.35 -4.40 -47.54
C SER A 831 31.59 -5.25 -47.88
N THR A 832 32.68 -5.16 -47.11
CA THR A 832 33.85 -6.05 -47.23
C THR A 832 33.79 -7.26 -46.30
N VAL A 833 32.83 -7.30 -45.38
CA VAL A 833 32.60 -8.39 -44.43
C VAL A 833 31.48 -9.29 -44.98
N ALA A 834 31.68 -10.60 -44.95
CA ALA A 834 30.63 -11.55 -45.31
C ALA A 834 29.49 -11.50 -44.27
N PRO A 835 28.20 -11.46 -44.66
CA PRO A 835 27.06 -11.31 -43.73
C PRO A 835 27.05 -12.29 -42.55
N ASP A 836 27.38 -13.56 -42.81
CA ASP A 836 27.51 -14.64 -41.82
C ASP A 836 28.55 -14.38 -40.70
N ARG A 837 29.39 -13.35 -40.83
CA ARG A 837 30.37 -12.93 -39.81
C ARG A 837 29.88 -11.79 -38.90
N LEU A 838 28.72 -11.21 -39.20
CA LEU A 838 28.06 -10.16 -38.39
C LEU A 838 26.77 -10.70 -37.74
N LEU A 839 26.10 -11.65 -38.40
CA LEU A 839 25.03 -12.44 -37.79
C LEU A 839 25.57 -13.30 -36.63
N MET A 840 24.70 -13.59 -35.67
CA MET A 840 24.94 -14.47 -34.52
C MET A 840 23.89 -15.60 -34.48
N PRO A 841 24.15 -16.70 -33.74
CA PRO A 841 23.07 -17.61 -33.34
C PRO A 841 21.95 -16.85 -32.64
N VAL A 842 20.69 -17.18 -32.92
CA VAL A 842 19.56 -16.57 -32.23
C VAL A 842 19.61 -16.84 -30.72
N GLY A 843 19.19 -15.87 -29.91
CA GLY A 843 19.30 -15.92 -28.46
C GLY A 843 20.73 -15.79 -27.92
N SER A 844 21.68 -15.26 -28.71
CA SER A 844 23.04 -14.95 -28.22
C SER A 844 23.11 -13.70 -27.34
N ARG A 845 22.04 -12.89 -27.32
CA ARG A 845 21.93 -11.61 -26.60
C ARG A 845 20.92 -11.71 -25.44
N PRO A 846 20.82 -10.71 -24.55
CA PRO A 846 19.72 -10.66 -23.60
C PRO A 846 18.37 -10.73 -24.35
N PRO A 847 17.37 -11.44 -23.81
CA PRO A 847 16.02 -11.32 -24.34
C PRO A 847 15.50 -9.92 -24.03
N GLY A 848 14.99 -9.21 -25.04
CA GLY A 848 14.38 -7.89 -24.83
C GLY A 848 13.14 -8.00 -23.93
N TYR A 849 12.27 -8.97 -24.22
CA TYR A 849 11.09 -9.23 -23.41
C TYR A 849 11.45 -10.06 -22.16
N ALA A 850 12.06 -9.39 -21.17
CA ALA A 850 12.57 -10.01 -19.93
C ALA A 850 12.24 -9.26 -18.63
N ASP A 851 11.82 -7.99 -18.70
CA ASP A 851 11.67 -7.05 -17.56
C ASP A 851 10.52 -7.37 -16.58
N ARG A 852 9.92 -8.56 -16.66
CA ARG A 852 8.84 -9.00 -15.78
C ARG A 852 9.08 -10.45 -15.35
N GLU A 853 8.95 -10.67 -14.05
CA GLU A 853 8.97 -12.00 -13.45
C GLU A 853 7.90 -12.90 -14.11
N GLY A 854 8.30 -14.08 -14.59
CA GLY A 854 7.43 -15.00 -15.32
C GLY A 854 7.15 -14.67 -16.79
N ALA A 855 7.65 -13.57 -17.36
CA ALA A 855 7.45 -13.28 -18.79
C ALA A 855 8.20 -14.27 -19.69
N PRO A 856 7.60 -14.69 -20.83
CA PRO A 856 8.24 -15.61 -21.75
C PRO A 856 9.33 -14.89 -22.56
N LEU A 857 10.59 -15.27 -22.34
CA LEU A 857 11.75 -14.67 -23.00
C LEU A 857 11.60 -14.58 -24.53
N VAL A 858 11.63 -13.39 -25.11
CA VAL A 858 11.71 -13.15 -26.58
C VAL A 858 13.01 -12.42 -26.90
N PHE A 859 13.72 -12.89 -27.91
CA PHE A 859 15.10 -12.48 -28.24
C PHE A 859 15.21 -11.85 -29.63
N ASP A 860 16.37 -11.21 -29.86
CA ASP A 860 16.79 -10.64 -31.14
C ASP A 860 15.76 -9.63 -31.66
N LEU A 861 15.41 -8.65 -30.80
CA LEU A 861 14.36 -7.65 -31.06
C LEU A 861 14.92 -6.26 -31.39
N GLY A 862 16.12 -5.96 -30.88
CA GLY A 862 16.88 -4.75 -31.19
C GLY A 862 18.05 -4.98 -32.16
N GLY A 863 18.30 -6.22 -32.60
CA GLY A 863 19.46 -6.55 -33.42
C GLY A 863 19.38 -7.91 -34.12
N ASN A 864 20.55 -8.39 -34.57
CA ASN A 864 20.75 -9.58 -35.40
C ASN A 864 20.20 -9.44 -36.83
N ALA A 865 18.97 -9.89 -37.13
CA ALA A 865 18.36 -9.79 -38.45
C ALA A 865 17.03 -9.01 -38.41
N ALA A 866 16.83 -8.14 -39.41
CA ALA A 866 15.55 -7.45 -39.61
C ALA A 866 14.54 -8.39 -40.25
N GLU A 867 13.24 -8.17 -40.10
CA GLU A 867 12.23 -9.19 -40.41
C GLU A 867 11.28 -8.78 -41.53
N TRP A 868 10.91 -9.76 -42.38
CA TRP A 868 9.77 -9.66 -43.28
C TRP A 868 8.45 -9.65 -42.51
N THR A 869 7.67 -8.58 -42.67
CA THR A 869 6.34 -8.40 -42.07
C THR A 869 5.27 -8.07 -43.12
N LEU A 870 4.01 -8.33 -42.77
CA LEU A 870 2.84 -7.90 -43.53
C LEU A 870 2.56 -6.41 -43.28
N GLN A 871 1.87 -5.74 -44.21
CA GLN A 871 1.21 -4.48 -43.86
C GLN A 871 0.07 -4.76 -42.86
N ASP A 872 -0.39 -3.73 -42.17
CA ASP A 872 -1.41 -3.84 -41.11
C ASP A 872 -2.81 -4.26 -41.63
N ASP A 873 -3.04 -4.20 -42.94
CA ASP A 873 -4.24 -4.75 -43.61
C ASP A 873 -4.06 -6.20 -44.09
N GLY A 874 -2.94 -6.84 -43.74
CA GLY A 874 -2.56 -8.19 -44.15
C GLY A 874 -2.04 -8.30 -45.59
N SER A 875 -1.94 -7.19 -46.33
CA SER A 875 -1.51 -7.19 -47.74
C SER A 875 -0.01 -6.96 -47.90
N GLY A 876 0.57 -7.57 -48.95
CA GLY A 876 1.96 -7.34 -49.35
C GLY A 876 3.00 -7.65 -48.26
N GLY A 877 4.23 -7.19 -48.51
CA GLY A 877 5.37 -7.39 -47.62
C GLY A 877 6.19 -6.12 -47.44
N THR A 878 6.73 -5.94 -46.23
CA THR A 878 7.67 -4.88 -45.86
C THR A 878 8.76 -5.44 -44.96
N VAL A 879 9.83 -4.67 -44.74
CA VAL A 879 10.88 -5.03 -43.78
C VAL A 879 10.81 -4.10 -42.58
N THR A 880 10.94 -4.66 -41.38
CA THR A 880 10.87 -3.98 -40.08
C THR A 880 11.98 -4.43 -39.15
N GLY A 881 12.15 -3.71 -38.04
CA GLY A 881 13.20 -4.01 -37.06
C GLY A 881 14.58 -3.48 -37.44
N ALA A 882 15.52 -3.70 -36.53
CA ALA A 882 16.93 -3.46 -36.74
C ALA A 882 17.63 -4.74 -37.23
N SER A 883 18.87 -4.60 -37.66
CA SER A 883 19.80 -5.69 -37.93
C SER A 883 21.21 -5.24 -37.58
N THR A 884 22.16 -6.17 -37.59
CA THR A 884 23.59 -5.95 -37.33
C THR A 884 24.29 -4.90 -38.22
N VAL A 885 23.62 -4.35 -39.25
CA VAL A 885 24.14 -3.25 -40.09
C VAL A 885 23.27 -1.97 -40.11
N THR A 886 22.16 -1.91 -39.38
CA THR A 886 21.35 -0.67 -39.23
C THR A 886 21.74 0.09 -37.98
N LEU A 887 21.52 1.41 -38.00
CA LEU A 887 21.63 2.26 -36.83
C LEU A 887 20.23 2.44 -36.21
N ALA A 888 20.13 2.24 -34.89
CA ALA A 888 19.02 2.75 -34.10
C ALA A 888 19.22 4.25 -33.83
N ASP A 889 18.20 5.06 -34.06
CA ASP A 889 18.18 6.49 -33.74
C ASP A 889 16.85 6.81 -33.05
N GLU A 890 16.89 7.12 -31.77
CA GLU A 890 15.73 7.44 -30.93
C GLU A 890 14.87 8.60 -31.50
N LYS A 891 15.46 9.44 -32.38
CA LYS A 891 14.80 10.60 -32.99
C LYS A 891 14.19 10.27 -34.36
N ALA A 892 14.33 9.02 -34.83
CA ALA A 892 13.77 8.53 -36.07
C ALA A 892 12.66 7.50 -35.81
N ALA A 893 11.44 7.75 -36.27
CA ALA A 893 10.29 6.86 -36.10
C ALA A 893 10.37 5.53 -36.89
N THR A 894 11.45 5.33 -37.66
CA THR A 894 11.83 4.14 -38.40
C THR A 894 13.35 4.09 -38.53
N PRO A 895 13.99 2.91 -38.70
CA PRO A 895 15.39 2.83 -39.07
C PRO A 895 15.72 3.72 -40.27
N LEU A 896 16.86 4.42 -40.21
CA LEU A 896 17.24 5.47 -41.17
C LEU A 896 17.50 4.93 -42.60
N ASP A 897 17.73 3.64 -42.73
CA ASP A 897 17.94 2.93 -43.99
C ASP A 897 17.22 1.58 -43.97
N THR A 898 16.70 1.15 -45.13
CA THR A 898 16.27 -0.24 -45.32
C THR A 898 17.47 -1.19 -45.17
N PRO A 899 17.39 -2.24 -44.34
CA PRO A 899 18.45 -3.24 -44.24
C PRO A 899 18.63 -4.02 -45.56
N PRO A 900 19.85 -4.41 -45.94
CA PRO A 900 20.08 -5.24 -47.13
C PRO A 900 19.46 -6.64 -46.96
N PRO A 901 18.97 -7.30 -48.03
CA PRO A 901 18.33 -8.63 -47.93
C PRO A 901 19.16 -9.69 -47.21
N ALA A 902 20.50 -9.64 -47.29
CA ALA A 902 21.40 -10.56 -46.58
C ALA A 902 21.35 -10.44 -45.04
N PHE A 903 20.71 -9.39 -44.52
CA PHE A 903 20.42 -9.15 -43.10
C PHE A 903 18.90 -9.04 -42.86
N THR A 904 18.09 -9.55 -43.80
CA THR A 904 16.63 -9.68 -43.68
C THR A 904 16.26 -11.15 -43.58
N GLY A 905 15.67 -11.53 -42.44
CA GLY A 905 15.06 -12.84 -42.17
C GLY A 905 13.55 -12.71 -41.97
N LEU A 906 12.99 -13.53 -41.08
CA LEU A 906 11.57 -13.58 -40.76
C LEU A 906 11.33 -14.14 -39.36
N ARG A 907 10.24 -13.72 -38.70
CA ARG A 907 9.67 -14.34 -37.50
C ARG A 907 8.23 -14.74 -37.78
N VAL A 908 7.77 -15.81 -37.15
CA VAL A 908 6.38 -16.28 -37.27
C VAL A 908 5.53 -15.81 -36.09
N ALA A 909 4.23 -15.73 -36.31
CA ALA A 909 3.19 -15.49 -35.31
C ALA A 909 2.09 -16.55 -35.42
N VAL A 910 1.34 -16.77 -34.35
CA VAL A 910 0.17 -17.65 -34.26
C VAL A 910 -0.94 -16.90 -33.53
N GLU A 911 -2.17 -17.06 -34.04
CA GLU A 911 -3.44 -16.60 -33.45
C GLU A 911 -4.17 -17.79 -32.77
#